data_AF-A0A0F7FJJ8-F1
#
_entry.id   AF-A0A0F7FJJ8-F1
#
_cell.length_a   1.000
_cell.length_b   1.000
_cell.length_c   1.000
_cell.angle_alpha   90.00
_cell.angle_beta   90.00
_cell.angle_gamma   90.00
#
_symmetry.space_group_name_H-M   'P 1'
#
loop_
_entity.id
_entity.type
_entity.pdbx_description
1 polymer ?
#
loop_
_entity_poly.entity_id
_entity_poly.type
_entity_poly.pdbx_seq_one_letter_code
_entity_poly.pdbx_strand_id
1 'polypeptide(L)'
;MGLSGRSLILLVILILILAFAARVSFSAPTYSSQNFDVYDNAGAGSAYAQSVANAFEAARSALVNRGVGLSSSCNGNKYAVYIQSLSGSEAGLTTWQYSYDPNTGKILSTCIVDIKIAPGLSQSVLTHTAYHEMNHVAQLAYVQYKNVLESYPWYVEASAEGVAGALSGICGWEPSYFLQYNLYTTNPYSFSNAAPQSYAYGAFYNWVISSGYAGAATSFSASFSGSSVISDWINSAYTSFLIALAKGVQICGTTYRPSYQQVTLAPSGWSTQFSLDGLSAKYFTISLPSPGLVTISTTGTLRSNLALNQPFYVSNGSLILVLVNPSLSQANYQVSITFSPPLAAEIRDGVFNPIDRTLQLRLYVTYAGKPVDGAVLVNGTMLTASSGYVDLTLQGVSWGVYPLGIEYSGEKTTITVSVEKPSLQLVTPTPLYLSSSAYGSIITRVINPNKFKVLAFLKVVEPKVDNQSILVYTNVPQSLTLQPGATEVRIEFKTVGSISRALGKIILQLDPANNVEASLPVEPASLAVTLASYNSESDKTIVSVTIQPLSLQTQVQISGFSGSVAVPYATYYVGVVTVDLPRYTVTLTASPKIVAPRWLLASVNATVFTSSCPAYPVEYEVTVRVNSSIIGVSKFQCGSKPQLSTDLNFTLNQLNDIILIANGNPSWSTRVAVKPPRIAWRILFL
;
A
#
# COMPACT_ATOMS: atom_id res chain seq x y z
N MET A 1 18.82 110.26 41.14
CA MET A 1 17.79 109.51 40.39
C MET A 1 18.11 108.03 40.51
N GLY A 2 17.65 107.38 41.57
CA GLY A 2 18.03 106.00 41.91
C GLY A 2 16.79 105.13 41.93
N LEU A 3 16.71 104.17 41.00
CA LEU A 3 15.78 103.05 41.14
C LEU A 3 16.22 102.24 42.36
N SER A 4 15.33 102.11 43.34
CA SER A 4 15.59 101.35 44.58
C SER A 4 15.97 99.90 44.25
N GLY A 5 16.83 99.27 45.06
CA GLY A 5 17.28 97.89 44.84
C GLY A 5 16.15 96.85 44.72
N ARG A 6 14.94 97.16 45.20
CA ARG A 6 13.73 96.32 45.00
C ARG A 6 13.21 96.35 43.56
N SER A 7 13.33 97.47 42.86
CA SER A 7 12.86 97.63 41.47
C SER A 7 13.79 96.92 40.47
N LEU A 8 15.09 96.85 40.77
CA LEU A 8 16.06 96.15 39.92
C LEU A 8 15.91 94.62 40.04
N ILE A 9 15.65 94.10 41.24
CA ILE A 9 15.43 92.66 41.49
C ILE A 9 14.13 92.19 40.82
N LEU A 10 13.05 92.97 40.91
CA LEU A 10 11.78 92.68 40.22
C LEU A 10 11.94 92.66 38.70
N LEU A 11 12.74 93.56 38.13
CA LEU A 11 13.02 93.58 36.69
C LEU A 11 13.85 92.35 36.26
N VAL A 12 14.85 91.96 37.05
CA VAL A 12 15.67 90.77 36.77
C VAL A 12 14.85 89.48 36.91
N ILE A 13 13.96 89.38 37.90
CA ILE A 13 13.03 88.25 38.04
C ILE A 13 12.04 88.23 36.86
N LEU A 14 11.52 89.37 36.42
CA LEU A 14 10.61 89.44 35.28
C LEU A 14 11.32 89.05 33.96
N ILE A 15 12.56 89.49 33.77
CA ILE A 15 13.40 89.10 32.62
C ILE A 15 13.76 87.62 32.69
N LEU A 16 14.04 87.07 33.88
CA LEU A 16 14.27 85.64 34.06
C LEU A 16 12.98 84.83 33.84
N ILE A 17 11.81 85.29 34.28
CA ILE A 17 10.51 84.64 34.01
C ILE A 17 10.16 84.73 32.51
N LEU A 18 10.42 85.86 31.85
CA LEU A 18 10.23 86.02 30.40
C LEU A 18 11.23 85.20 29.58
N ALA A 19 12.48 85.09 30.04
CA ALA A 19 13.51 84.23 29.44
C ALA A 19 13.24 82.74 29.69
N PHE A 20 12.63 82.39 30.84
CA PHE A 20 12.20 81.03 31.15
C PHE A 20 10.93 80.67 30.36
N ALA A 21 9.95 81.58 30.25
CA ALA A 21 8.76 81.43 29.42
C ALA A 21 9.10 81.36 27.93
N ALA A 22 10.13 82.07 27.45
CA ALA A 22 10.64 81.94 26.09
C ALA A 22 11.36 80.59 25.85
N ARG A 23 11.90 79.93 26.89
CA ARG A 23 12.44 78.56 26.82
C ARG A 23 11.38 77.47 26.95
N VAL A 24 10.19 77.81 27.43
CA VAL A 24 8.98 76.96 27.34
C VAL A 24 8.08 77.47 26.19
N SER A 25 8.70 77.80 25.05
CA SER A 25 7.95 77.92 23.81
C SER A 25 7.66 76.50 23.32
N PHE A 26 6.42 76.03 23.46
CA PHE A 26 5.95 74.94 22.59
C PHE A 26 6.20 75.43 21.17
N SER A 27 7.17 74.85 20.45
CA SER A 27 7.45 75.25 19.08
C SER A 27 6.14 75.12 18.30
N ALA A 28 5.62 76.21 17.76
CA ALA A 28 4.45 76.14 16.89
C ALA A 28 4.77 75.20 15.71
N PRO A 29 3.80 74.40 15.23
CA PRO A 29 4.04 73.54 14.08
C PRO A 29 4.43 74.39 12.87
N THR A 30 5.41 73.91 12.09
CA THR A 30 5.83 74.51 10.82
C THR A 30 4.69 74.53 9.81
N TYR A 31 3.80 73.53 9.86
CA TYR A 31 2.55 73.49 9.12
C TYR A 31 1.48 72.69 9.90
N SER A 32 0.22 73.11 9.83
CA SER A 32 -0.89 72.43 10.50
C SER A 32 -2.01 72.17 9.50
N SER A 33 -2.46 70.92 9.39
CA SER A 33 -3.61 70.49 8.57
C SER A 33 -4.82 70.15 9.46
N GLN A 34 -5.83 69.48 8.91
CA GLN A 34 -7.01 69.08 9.68
C GLN A 34 -6.66 68.09 10.80
N ASN A 35 -5.84 67.08 10.49
CA ASN A 35 -5.55 65.95 11.37
C ASN A 35 -4.08 65.88 11.82
N PHE A 36 -3.18 66.70 11.27
CA PHE A 36 -1.73 66.61 11.53
C PHE A 36 -1.12 67.97 11.86
N ASP A 37 -0.22 67.98 12.84
CA ASP A 37 0.67 69.10 13.16
C ASP A 37 2.11 68.69 12.82
N VAL A 38 2.73 69.37 11.86
CA VAL A 38 4.06 69.04 11.33
C VAL A 38 5.11 69.99 11.91
N TYR A 39 6.12 69.43 12.57
CA TYR A 39 7.24 70.12 13.18
C TYR A 39 8.52 69.84 12.39
N ASP A 40 9.14 70.89 11.86
CA ASP A 40 10.37 70.75 11.06
C ASP A 40 11.62 70.94 11.92
N ASN A 41 12.09 69.84 12.53
CA ASN A 41 13.28 69.83 13.37
C ASN A 41 14.58 69.76 12.54
N ALA A 42 14.49 69.43 11.24
CA ALA A 42 15.63 69.30 10.33
C ALA A 42 15.90 70.54 9.45
N GLY A 43 14.98 71.51 9.43
CA GLY A 43 15.09 72.69 8.57
C GLY A 43 14.85 72.39 7.08
N ALA A 44 13.99 71.41 6.78
CA ALA A 44 13.59 71.06 5.41
C ALA A 44 12.70 72.11 4.72
N GLY A 45 12.10 73.03 5.50
CA GLY A 45 11.31 74.17 5.02
C GLY A 45 9.80 73.95 5.03
N SER A 46 9.05 75.05 5.03
CA SER A 46 7.58 75.05 5.12
C SER A 46 6.88 74.38 3.94
N ALA A 47 7.43 74.48 2.73
CA ALA A 47 6.89 73.81 1.55
C ALA A 47 6.97 72.28 1.69
N TYR A 48 8.07 71.77 2.22
CA TYR A 48 8.21 70.34 2.48
C TYR A 48 7.29 69.89 3.62
N ALA A 49 7.18 70.67 4.70
CA ALA A 49 6.24 70.40 5.79
C ALA A 49 4.77 70.35 5.32
N GLN A 50 4.39 71.21 4.39
CA GLN A 50 3.07 71.15 3.73
C GLN A 50 2.90 69.87 2.90
N SER A 51 3.91 69.47 2.11
CA SER A 51 3.87 68.23 1.35
C SER A 51 3.74 67.00 2.24
N VAL A 52 4.44 66.97 3.38
CA VAL A 52 4.34 65.91 4.39
C VAL A 52 2.92 65.84 4.93
N ALA A 53 2.34 66.97 5.37
CA ALA A 53 0.97 67.00 5.88
C ALA A 53 -0.04 66.51 4.83
N ASN A 54 0.08 66.97 3.59
CA ASN A 54 -0.81 66.58 2.50
C ASN A 54 -0.73 65.07 2.20
N ALA A 55 0.48 64.49 2.23
CA ALA A 55 0.67 63.05 2.03
C ALA A 55 -0.02 62.23 3.15
N PHE A 56 0.11 62.68 4.41
CA PHE A 56 -0.56 62.06 5.56
C PHE A 56 -2.08 62.19 5.53
N GLU A 57 -2.62 63.34 5.11
CA GLU A 57 -4.06 63.51 4.92
C GLU A 57 -4.61 62.60 3.83
N ALA A 58 -3.88 62.43 2.72
CA ALA A 58 -4.26 61.51 1.66
C ALA A 58 -4.24 60.05 2.15
N ALA A 59 -3.17 59.64 2.83
CA ALA A 59 -3.04 58.31 3.44
C ALA A 59 -4.16 58.01 4.43
N ARG A 60 -4.42 58.94 5.36
CA ARG A 60 -5.52 58.85 6.33
C ARG A 60 -6.87 58.69 5.63
N SER A 61 -7.15 59.54 4.64
CA SER A 61 -8.41 59.51 3.90
C SER A 61 -8.60 58.18 3.17
N ALA A 62 -7.54 57.64 2.56
CA ALA A 62 -7.59 56.36 1.86
C ALA A 62 -7.96 55.18 2.77
N LEU A 63 -7.49 55.19 4.02
CA LEU A 63 -7.79 54.19 5.05
C LEU A 63 -9.21 54.35 5.60
N VAL A 64 -9.59 55.56 6.04
CA VAL A 64 -10.91 55.82 6.61
C VAL A 64 -12.03 55.56 5.62
N ASN A 65 -11.85 55.95 4.36
CA ASN A 65 -12.84 55.69 3.29
C ASN A 65 -13.06 54.20 3.02
N ARG A 66 -12.15 53.33 3.48
CA ARG A 66 -12.25 51.86 3.41
C ARG A 66 -12.70 51.23 4.73
N GLY A 67 -13.21 52.04 5.66
CA GLY A 67 -13.71 51.60 6.96
C GLY A 67 -12.61 51.20 7.94
N VAL A 68 -11.36 51.59 7.70
CA VAL A 68 -10.25 51.26 8.60
C VAL A 68 -10.28 52.20 9.81
N GLY A 69 -10.44 51.65 11.02
CA GLY A 69 -10.24 52.36 12.28
C GLY A 69 -8.78 52.76 12.50
N LEU A 70 -8.55 53.92 13.11
CA LEU A 70 -7.22 54.45 13.44
C LEU A 70 -7.12 54.71 14.95
N SER A 71 -5.94 54.46 15.53
CA SER A 71 -5.70 54.78 16.95
C SER A 71 -5.59 56.30 17.14
N SER A 72 -6.06 56.83 18.27
CA SER A 72 -6.04 58.27 18.57
C SER A 72 -4.62 58.79 18.85
N SER A 73 -4.40 60.11 18.75
CA SER A 73 -3.16 60.75 19.24
C SER A 73 -3.13 60.77 20.78
N CYS A 74 -1.96 60.55 21.38
CA CYS A 74 -1.77 60.67 22.83
C CYS A 74 -1.80 62.13 23.30
N ASN A 75 -1.48 63.07 22.40
CA ASN A 75 -1.21 64.47 22.72
C ASN A 75 -2.23 65.44 22.09
N GLY A 76 -3.51 65.06 22.08
CA GLY A 76 -4.62 65.90 21.61
C GLY A 76 -5.37 65.32 20.41
N ASN A 77 -6.00 66.19 19.61
CA ASN A 77 -6.89 65.76 18.52
C ASN A 77 -6.17 65.58 17.17
N LYS A 78 -4.90 65.97 17.06
CA LYS A 78 -4.07 65.86 15.85
C LYS A 78 -2.86 64.98 16.13
N TYR A 79 -2.35 64.30 15.10
CA TYR A 79 -1.09 63.56 15.19
C TYR A 79 0.09 64.52 15.02
N ALA A 80 1.08 64.41 15.91
CA ALA A 80 2.33 65.16 15.79
C ALA A 80 3.26 64.45 14.80
N VAL A 81 3.70 65.16 13.77
CA VAL A 81 4.65 64.65 12.76
C VAL A 81 5.95 65.44 12.83
N TYR A 82 7.08 64.78 13.08
CA TYR A 82 8.39 65.42 13.18
C TYR A 82 9.25 65.12 11.95
N ILE A 83 9.68 66.17 11.25
CA ILE A 83 10.66 66.04 10.18
C ILE A 83 12.04 66.11 10.82
N GLN A 84 12.76 65.00 10.82
CA GLN A 84 14.07 64.87 11.47
C GLN A 84 14.90 63.77 10.84
N SER A 85 16.22 63.82 11.02
CA SER A 85 17.09 62.72 10.63
C SER A 85 16.75 61.45 11.40
N LEU A 86 16.50 60.36 10.68
CA LEU A 86 16.26 59.03 11.24
C LEU A 86 17.54 58.20 11.21
N SER A 87 17.65 57.24 12.11
CA SER A 87 18.78 56.31 12.15
C SER A 87 18.67 55.28 11.01
N GLY A 88 19.80 54.92 10.41
CA GLY A 88 19.85 53.90 9.37
C GLY A 88 19.29 54.41 8.02
N SER A 89 18.57 53.53 7.32
CA SER A 89 17.93 53.83 6.03
C SER A 89 16.42 54.07 6.13
N GLU A 90 15.90 54.32 7.34
CA GLU A 90 14.47 54.53 7.58
C GLU A 90 13.98 55.85 6.98
N ALA A 91 12.83 55.81 6.30
CA ALA A 91 12.16 56.98 5.74
C ALA A 91 11.07 57.53 6.68
N GLY A 92 10.50 56.67 7.52
CA GLY A 92 9.47 57.00 8.49
C GLY A 92 9.60 56.18 9.77
N LEU A 93 8.93 56.62 10.84
CA LEU A 93 8.80 55.87 12.08
C LEU A 93 7.57 56.33 12.87
N THR A 94 6.68 55.41 13.21
CA THR A 94 5.54 55.69 14.10
C THR A 94 5.89 55.27 15.52
N THR A 95 5.73 56.18 16.48
CA THR A 95 5.90 55.92 17.92
C THR A 95 4.53 55.83 18.58
N TRP A 96 4.30 54.80 19.40
CA TRP A 96 3.02 54.61 20.09
C TRP A 96 3.20 54.27 21.58
N GLN A 97 2.10 54.36 22.32
CA GLN A 97 1.96 53.92 23.69
C GLN A 97 0.71 53.06 23.84
N TYR A 98 0.76 52.13 24.80
CA TYR A 98 -0.37 51.27 25.12
C TYR A 98 -0.42 50.93 26.62
N SER A 99 -1.61 50.60 27.11
CA SER A 99 -1.83 50.00 28.42
C SER A 99 -2.47 48.62 28.27
N TYR A 100 -2.23 47.72 29.21
CA TYR A 100 -2.73 46.34 29.16
C TYR A 100 -3.07 45.78 30.54
N ASP A 101 -3.94 44.77 30.57
CA ASP A 101 -4.21 43.99 31.77
C ASP A 101 -3.05 43.01 32.01
N PRO A 102 -2.30 43.11 33.13
CA PRO A 102 -1.15 42.27 33.38
C PRO A 102 -1.49 40.78 33.55
N ASN A 103 -2.74 40.43 33.86
CA ASN A 103 -3.15 39.04 34.08
C ASN A 103 -3.50 38.32 32.77
N THR A 104 -4.05 39.05 31.80
CA THR A 104 -4.52 38.47 30.52
C THR A 104 -3.66 38.88 29.33
N GLY A 105 -2.81 39.89 29.49
CA GLY A 105 -2.03 40.51 28.42
C GLY A 105 -2.87 41.29 27.41
N LYS A 106 -4.17 41.46 27.66
CA LYS A 106 -5.10 42.14 26.76
C LYS A 106 -4.88 43.65 26.80
N ILE A 107 -4.84 44.27 25.62
CA ILE A 107 -4.73 45.72 25.46
C ILE A 107 -6.00 46.41 25.96
N LEU A 108 -5.82 47.44 26.78
CA LEU A 108 -6.89 48.27 27.35
C LEU A 108 -7.05 49.59 26.61
N SER A 109 -5.92 50.20 26.22
CA SER A 109 -5.91 51.43 25.43
C SER A 109 -4.63 51.53 24.60
N THR A 110 -4.71 52.23 23.47
CA THR A 110 -3.55 52.56 22.62
C THR A 110 -3.65 54.01 22.14
N CYS A 111 -2.52 54.64 21.87
CA CYS A 111 -2.45 55.94 21.22
C CYS A 111 -1.11 56.16 20.50
N ILE A 112 -1.10 57.07 19.54
CA ILE A 112 0.09 57.49 18.79
C ILE A 112 0.75 58.67 19.49
N VAL A 113 2.03 58.53 19.84
CA VAL A 113 2.82 59.58 20.47
C VAL A 113 3.26 60.60 19.42
N ASP A 114 3.88 60.09 18.37
CA ASP A 114 4.44 60.87 17.27
C ASP A 114 4.68 60.00 16.04
N ILE A 115 4.76 60.65 14.88
CA ILE A 115 5.24 60.05 13.63
C ILE A 115 6.47 60.86 13.21
N LYS A 116 7.54 60.22 12.78
CA LYS A 116 8.75 60.89 12.29
C LYS A 116 8.95 60.60 10.81
N ILE A 117 9.42 61.59 10.06
CA ILE A 117 9.71 61.49 8.63
C ILE A 117 11.11 62.04 8.34
N ALA A 118 11.87 61.34 7.50
CA ALA A 118 13.17 61.79 7.04
C ALA A 118 13.04 63.05 6.16
N PRO A 119 13.97 64.03 6.26
CA PRO A 119 13.92 65.23 5.44
C PRO A 119 14.25 64.94 3.96
N GLY A 120 13.61 65.68 3.04
CA GLY A 120 14.01 65.71 1.63
C GLY A 120 13.65 64.47 0.80
N LEU A 121 12.69 63.65 1.25
CA LEU A 121 12.19 62.53 0.45
C LEU A 121 11.56 63.01 -0.87
N SER A 122 11.77 62.26 -1.96
CA SER A 122 11.06 62.51 -3.22
C SER A 122 9.55 62.33 -3.04
N GLN A 123 8.73 62.98 -3.87
CA GLN A 123 7.26 62.92 -3.70
C GLN A 123 6.70 61.49 -3.70
N SER A 124 7.25 60.61 -4.54
CA SER A 124 6.84 59.20 -4.59
C SER A 124 7.19 58.46 -3.29
N VAL A 125 8.41 58.66 -2.79
CA VAL A 125 8.88 58.01 -1.55
C VAL A 125 8.13 58.56 -0.35
N LEU A 126 7.92 59.89 -0.28
CA LEU A 126 7.13 60.53 0.77
C LEU A 126 5.68 60.00 0.77
N THR A 127 5.07 59.86 -0.40
CA THR A 127 3.70 59.34 -0.50
C THR A 127 3.62 57.91 0.01
N HIS A 128 4.49 57.02 -0.44
CA HIS A 128 4.53 55.64 0.05
C HIS A 128 4.79 55.59 1.56
N THR A 129 5.78 56.35 2.05
CA THR A 129 6.14 56.40 3.47
C THR A 129 4.98 56.90 4.33
N ALA A 130 4.28 57.96 3.92
CA ALA A 130 3.12 58.45 4.66
C ALA A 130 1.99 57.41 4.72
N TYR A 131 1.77 56.65 3.64
CA TYR A 131 0.83 55.53 3.66
C TYR A 131 1.32 54.41 4.59
N HIS A 132 2.60 54.05 4.54
CA HIS A 132 3.21 53.04 5.40
C HIS A 132 3.01 53.40 6.88
N GLU A 133 3.41 54.59 7.30
CA GLU A 133 3.29 55.04 8.69
C GLU A 133 1.82 55.12 9.15
N MET A 134 0.92 55.58 8.28
CA MET A 134 -0.51 55.58 8.61
C MET A 134 -1.10 54.18 8.74
N ASN A 135 -0.52 53.17 8.09
CA ASN A 135 -0.90 51.79 8.34
C ASN A 135 -0.42 51.32 9.73
N HIS A 136 0.73 51.74 10.25
CA HIS A 136 1.08 51.49 11.65
C HIS A 136 0.10 52.15 12.64
N VAL A 137 -0.34 53.38 12.33
CA VAL A 137 -1.43 54.03 13.08
C VAL A 137 -2.74 53.22 13.05
N ALA A 138 -3.06 52.63 11.90
CA ALA A 138 -4.23 51.77 11.74
C ALA A 138 -4.08 50.45 12.50
N GLN A 139 -2.97 49.74 12.36
CA GLN A 139 -2.68 48.46 13.01
C GLN A 139 -2.91 48.54 14.52
N LEU A 140 -2.45 49.62 15.16
CA LEU A 140 -2.57 49.83 16.59
C LEU A 140 -4.03 49.90 17.09
N ALA A 141 -5.00 50.20 16.21
CA ALA A 141 -6.43 50.14 16.53
C ALA A 141 -6.98 48.70 16.58
N TYR A 142 -6.29 47.73 15.99
CA TYR A 142 -6.74 46.33 15.88
C TYR A 142 -5.98 45.36 16.79
N VAL A 143 -4.86 45.79 17.38
CA VAL A 143 -4.08 44.91 18.27
C VAL A 143 -4.80 44.69 19.60
N GLN A 144 -5.06 43.42 19.93
CA GLN A 144 -5.79 43.05 21.14
C GLN A 144 -4.91 42.56 22.29
N TYR A 145 -3.68 42.11 22.03
CA TYR A 145 -2.80 41.54 23.05
C TYR A 145 -1.36 42.07 22.93
N LYS A 146 -0.75 42.34 24.09
CA LYS A 146 0.60 42.92 24.18
C LYS A 146 1.67 42.06 23.52
N ASN A 147 1.52 40.74 23.53
CA ASN A 147 2.52 39.82 22.98
C ASN A 147 2.78 40.08 21.49
N VAL A 148 1.76 40.48 20.73
CA VAL A 148 1.91 40.81 19.30
C VAL A 148 2.71 42.12 19.12
N LEU A 149 2.47 43.13 19.96
CA LEU A 149 3.25 44.38 19.96
C LEU A 149 4.70 44.15 20.40
N GLU A 150 4.89 43.44 21.52
CA GLU A 150 6.21 43.21 22.13
C GLU A 150 7.10 42.32 21.26
N SER A 151 6.53 41.33 20.56
CA SER A 151 7.30 40.39 19.74
C SER A 151 7.56 40.88 18.31
N TYR A 152 6.83 41.91 17.87
CA TYR A 152 6.97 42.53 16.55
C TYR A 152 7.10 41.52 15.38
N PRO A 153 6.07 40.68 15.15
CA PRO A 153 6.14 39.65 14.13
C PRO A 153 6.26 40.26 12.72
N TRP A 154 6.81 39.50 11.77
CA TRP A 154 7.08 39.94 10.40
C TRP A 154 5.91 40.66 9.71
N TYR A 155 4.68 40.30 10.05
CA TYR A 155 3.48 40.88 9.44
C TYR A 155 3.13 42.28 9.92
N VAL A 156 3.80 42.81 10.96
CA VAL A 156 3.69 44.23 11.33
C VAL A 156 4.22 45.09 10.18
N GLU A 157 5.47 44.87 9.77
CA GLU A 157 6.05 45.59 8.62
C GLU A 157 5.40 45.19 7.29
N ALA A 158 5.20 43.90 7.07
CA ALA A 158 4.64 43.44 5.79
C ALA A 158 3.25 44.03 5.53
N SER A 159 2.40 44.15 6.56
CA SER A 159 1.07 44.71 6.35
C SER A 159 1.09 46.23 6.19
N ALA A 160 2.03 46.95 6.82
CA ALA A 160 2.21 48.38 6.59
C ALA A 160 2.67 48.64 5.15
N GLU A 161 3.73 47.96 4.71
CA GLU A 161 4.26 48.02 3.35
C GLU A 161 3.22 47.65 2.29
N GLY A 162 2.65 46.45 2.41
CA GLY A 162 1.80 45.89 1.37
C GLY A 162 0.49 46.63 1.20
N VAL A 163 -0.12 47.09 2.31
CA VAL A 163 -1.35 47.90 2.24
C VAL A 163 -1.01 49.29 1.72
N ALA A 164 0.14 49.88 2.10
CA ALA A 164 0.57 51.16 1.55
C ALA A 164 0.71 51.11 0.02
N GLY A 165 1.38 50.08 -0.51
CA GLY A 165 1.52 49.93 -1.96
C GLY A 165 0.22 49.64 -2.68
N ALA A 166 -0.66 48.82 -2.09
CA ALA A 166 -1.97 48.53 -2.69
C ALA A 166 -2.89 49.77 -2.74
N LEU A 167 -2.84 50.63 -1.72
CA LEU A 167 -3.71 51.81 -1.64
C LEU A 167 -3.16 53.02 -2.40
N SER A 168 -1.84 53.21 -2.40
CA SER A 168 -1.19 54.34 -3.10
C SER A 168 -0.90 54.04 -4.57
N GLY A 169 -0.79 52.76 -4.96
CA GLY A 169 -0.30 52.33 -6.26
C GLY A 169 1.22 52.46 -6.44
N ILE A 170 1.95 52.87 -5.39
CA ILE A 170 3.39 53.07 -5.38
C ILE A 170 4.02 51.98 -4.51
N CYS A 171 4.81 51.09 -5.11
CA CYS A 171 5.50 50.05 -4.36
C CYS A 171 6.71 50.58 -3.60
N GLY A 172 6.90 50.03 -2.40
CA GLY A 172 8.11 50.13 -1.59
C GLY A 172 8.91 48.84 -1.75
N TRP A 173 8.89 48.00 -0.72
CA TRP A 173 9.70 46.78 -0.65
C TRP A 173 9.10 45.54 -1.32
N GLU A 174 7.84 45.57 -1.77
CA GLU A 174 7.16 44.39 -2.30
C GLU A 174 7.87 43.71 -3.48
N PRO A 175 8.48 44.43 -4.45
CA PRO A 175 9.25 43.81 -5.54
C PRO A 175 10.42 42.93 -5.04
N SER A 176 11.03 43.30 -3.91
CA SER A 176 12.19 42.60 -3.34
C SER A 176 11.86 41.17 -2.89
N TYR A 177 10.58 40.87 -2.62
CA TYR A 177 10.08 39.51 -2.35
C TYR A 177 10.52 38.52 -3.43
N PHE A 178 10.44 38.94 -4.69
CA PHE A 178 10.77 38.14 -5.85
C PHE A 178 12.21 38.36 -6.31
N LEU A 179 12.61 39.64 -6.45
CA LEU A 179 13.83 40.00 -7.16
C LEU A 179 15.10 39.81 -6.34
N GLN A 180 15.01 39.97 -5.01
CA GLN A 180 16.18 40.02 -4.15
C GLN A 180 16.25 38.83 -3.20
N TYR A 181 15.10 38.39 -2.66
CA TYR A 181 15.08 37.45 -1.55
C TYR A 181 14.44 36.08 -1.85
N ASN A 182 13.67 35.94 -2.94
CA ASN A 182 12.94 34.69 -3.26
C ASN A 182 12.12 34.13 -2.08
N LEU A 183 11.43 34.99 -1.35
CA LEU A 183 10.82 34.68 -0.05
C LEU A 183 9.69 33.64 -0.11
N TYR A 184 9.19 33.30 -1.30
CA TYR A 184 8.27 32.17 -1.49
C TYR A 184 8.89 30.80 -1.13
N THR A 185 10.20 30.72 -0.96
CA THR A 185 10.92 29.50 -0.55
C THR A 185 11.21 29.42 0.95
N THR A 186 10.97 30.50 1.70
CA THR A 186 11.34 30.62 3.11
C THR A 186 10.11 30.84 3.98
N ASN A 187 10.09 30.25 5.17
CA ASN A 187 9.03 30.48 6.14
C ASN A 187 9.11 31.92 6.70
N PRO A 188 8.04 32.73 6.60
CA PRO A 188 8.06 34.12 7.08
C PRO A 188 8.28 34.24 8.60
N TYR A 189 7.94 33.23 9.39
CA TYR A 189 8.20 33.23 10.84
C TYR A 189 9.68 33.04 11.21
N SER A 190 10.56 32.80 10.23
CA SER A 190 12.02 32.89 10.43
C SER A 190 12.50 34.34 10.60
N PHE A 191 11.63 35.33 10.36
CA PHE A 191 11.93 36.75 10.48
C PHE A 191 11.00 37.41 11.50
N SER A 192 11.52 38.43 12.19
CA SER A 192 10.80 39.28 13.14
C SER A 192 11.52 40.63 13.21
N ASN A 193 10.91 41.62 13.87
CA ASN A 193 11.43 42.99 13.94
C ASN A 193 11.52 43.64 12.55
N ALA A 194 12.19 44.79 12.48
CA ALA A 194 12.47 45.56 11.26
C ALA A 194 13.52 44.90 10.34
N ALA A 195 13.50 43.57 10.20
CA ALA A 195 14.32 42.88 9.22
C ALA A 195 13.85 43.27 7.79
N PRO A 196 14.76 43.54 6.83
CA PRO A 196 14.38 43.90 5.46
C PRO A 196 13.42 42.91 4.77
N GLN A 197 13.51 41.62 5.13
CA GLN A 197 12.61 40.58 4.63
C GLN A 197 11.16 40.79 5.09
N SER A 198 10.95 41.27 6.33
CA SER A 198 9.61 41.60 6.85
C SER A 198 8.92 42.64 5.96
N TYR A 199 9.64 43.68 5.53
CA TYR A 199 9.14 44.67 4.58
C TYR A 199 8.83 44.06 3.21
N ALA A 200 9.74 43.24 2.69
CA ALA A 200 9.55 42.57 1.40
C ALA A 200 8.35 41.62 1.38
N TYR A 201 8.00 40.99 2.52
CA TYR A 201 6.75 40.24 2.65
C TYR A 201 5.50 41.10 2.45
N GLY A 202 5.61 42.43 2.34
CA GLY A 202 4.54 43.30 1.89
C GLY A 202 3.91 42.89 0.56
N ALA A 203 4.63 42.17 -0.31
CA ALA A 203 4.04 41.54 -1.49
C ALA A 203 2.79 40.69 -1.19
N PHE A 204 2.77 40.00 -0.04
CA PHE A 204 1.61 39.22 0.40
C PHE A 204 0.41 40.13 0.72
N TYR A 205 0.59 41.15 1.55
CA TYR A 205 -0.52 42.04 1.91
C TYR A 205 -0.98 42.90 0.73
N ASN A 206 -0.07 43.29 -0.16
CA ASN A 206 -0.43 43.95 -1.41
C ASN A 206 -1.35 43.05 -2.24
N TRP A 207 -1.00 41.77 -2.40
CA TRP A 207 -1.87 40.79 -3.05
C TRP A 207 -3.19 40.60 -2.31
N VAL A 208 -3.20 40.51 -0.97
CA VAL A 208 -4.42 40.34 -0.17
C VAL A 208 -5.44 41.44 -0.50
N ILE A 209 -4.99 42.69 -0.53
CA ILE A 209 -5.85 43.84 -0.83
C ILE A 209 -6.20 43.88 -2.32
N SER A 210 -5.21 43.82 -3.20
CA SER A 210 -5.39 44.03 -4.64
C SER A 210 -6.17 42.90 -5.33
N SER A 211 -6.10 41.67 -4.81
CA SER A 211 -6.87 40.53 -5.33
C SER A 211 -8.30 40.46 -4.79
N GLY A 212 -8.64 41.26 -3.79
CA GLY A 212 -9.92 41.18 -3.08
C GLY A 212 -10.03 39.99 -2.12
N TYR A 213 -8.92 39.33 -1.75
CA TYR A 213 -8.93 38.27 -0.73
C TYR A 213 -9.48 38.80 0.60
N ALA A 214 -9.07 40.00 1.00
CA ALA A 214 -9.63 40.73 2.13
C ALA A 214 -9.46 42.25 1.94
N GLY A 215 -10.37 43.04 2.54
CA GLY A 215 -10.17 44.49 2.67
C GLY A 215 -9.16 44.84 3.76
N ALA A 216 -8.65 46.09 3.76
CA ALA A 216 -7.62 46.53 4.71
C ALA A 216 -8.03 46.40 6.18
N ALA A 217 -9.28 46.76 6.52
CA ALA A 217 -9.79 46.60 7.88
C ALA A 217 -9.85 45.13 8.30
N THR A 218 -10.32 44.25 7.40
CA THR A 218 -10.38 42.81 7.64
C THR A 218 -8.98 42.23 7.82
N SER A 219 -8.02 42.58 6.96
CA SER A 219 -6.64 42.09 7.07
C SER A 219 -6.01 42.50 8.40
N PHE A 220 -6.24 43.72 8.89
CA PHE A 220 -5.75 44.11 10.21
C PHE A 220 -6.46 43.38 11.35
N SER A 221 -7.79 43.32 11.32
CA SER A 221 -8.54 42.62 12.36
C SER A 221 -8.17 41.14 12.48
N ALA A 222 -7.91 40.47 11.36
CA ALA A 222 -7.58 39.05 11.33
C ALA A 222 -6.10 38.77 11.68
N SER A 223 -5.20 39.70 11.37
CA SER A 223 -3.78 39.58 11.70
C SER A 223 -3.45 39.91 13.16
N PHE A 224 -4.13 40.89 13.75
CA PHE A 224 -3.73 41.50 15.04
C PHE A 224 -4.64 41.18 16.24
N SER A 225 -5.71 40.42 16.06
CA SER A 225 -6.67 40.10 17.15
C SER A 225 -6.26 38.92 18.04
N GLY A 226 -5.29 38.10 17.62
CA GLY A 226 -4.87 36.91 18.36
C GLY A 226 -3.98 37.20 19.57
N SER A 227 -3.99 36.31 20.56
CA SER A 227 -3.08 36.37 21.73
C SER A 227 -1.67 35.81 21.46
N SER A 228 -1.46 35.23 20.28
CA SER A 228 -0.20 34.64 19.82
C SER A 228 0.30 35.37 18.58
N VAL A 229 1.63 35.39 18.40
CA VAL A 229 2.25 35.88 17.16
C VAL A 229 1.94 34.99 15.96
N ILE A 230 1.62 33.71 16.19
CA ILE A 230 1.22 32.79 15.12
C ILE A 230 -0.27 32.99 14.85
N SER A 231 -0.61 33.45 13.65
CA SER A 231 -2.00 33.67 13.22
C SER A 231 -2.44 32.64 12.18
N ASP A 232 -3.48 31.87 12.50
CA ASP A 232 -4.07 30.89 11.59
C ASP A 232 -4.63 31.52 10.32
N TRP A 233 -5.21 32.72 10.43
CA TRP A 233 -5.69 33.46 9.28
C TRP A 233 -4.53 33.83 8.35
N ILE A 234 -3.43 34.36 8.90
CA ILE A 234 -2.23 34.70 8.11
C ILE A 234 -1.67 33.44 7.45
N ASN A 235 -1.56 32.32 8.19
CA ASN A 235 -1.01 31.07 7.66
C ASN A 235 -1.83 30.55 6.47
N SER A 236 -3.15 30.57 6.60
CA SER A 236 -4.09 30.16 5.53
C SER A 236 -4.06 31.11 4.33
N ALA A 237 -4.08 32.43 4.58
CA ALA A 237 -4.03 33.45 3.54
C ALA A 237 -2.70 33.42 2.79
N TYR A 238 -1.58 33.26 3.50
CA TYR A 238 -0.25 33.15 2.92
C TYR A 238 -0.08 31.86 2.12
N THR A 239 -0.63 30.74 2.59
CA THR A 239 -0.71 29.50 1.77
C THR A 239 -1.46 29.75 0.47
N SER A 240 -2.58 30.49 0.52
CA SER A 240 -3.36 30.86 -0.67
C SER A 240 -2.58 31.77 -1.62
N PHE A 241 -1.83 32.73 -1.08
CA PHE A 241 -0.93 33.59 -1.83
C PHE A 241 0.15 32.77 -2.55
N LEU A 242 0.83 31.87 -1.85
CA LEU A 242 1.84 30.97 -2.44
C LEU A 242 1.25 30.14 -3.59
N ILE A 243 0.01 29.67 -3.47
CA ILE A 243 -0.69 28.98 -4.57
C ILE A 243 -0.96 29.93 -5.74
N ALA A 244 -1.41 31.16 -5.47
CA ALA A 244 -1.71 32.16 -6.48
C ALA A 244 -0.46 32.57 -7.31
N LEU A 245 0.73 32.57 -6.69
CA LEU A 245 2.00 32.86 -7.36
C LEU A 245 2.25 31.96 -8.59
N ALA A 246 1.71 30.75 -8.63
CA ALA A 246 1.86 29.83 -9.76
C ALA A 246 1.32 30.41 -11.09
N LYS A 247 0.34 31.32 -11.04
CA LYS A 247 -0.19 32.01 -12.23
C LYS A 247 0.47 33.36 -12.48
N GLY A 248 1.30 33.82 -11.55
CA GLY A 248 1.81 35.18 -11.46
C GLY A 248 0.80 36.11 -10.77
N VAL A 249 1.32 37.09 -10.04
CA VAL A 249 0.51 38.08 -9.31
C VAL A 249 0.88 39.48 -9.75
N GLN A 250 -0.13 40.35 -9.88
CA GLN A 250 0.09 41.75 -10.22
C GLN A 250 0.29 42.57 -8.95
N ILE A 251 1.44 43.23 -8.85
CA ILE A 251 1.83 44.09 -7.73
C ILE A 251 2.32 45.41 -8.34
N CYS A 252 1.66 46.51 -7.98
CA CYS A 252 1.93 47.86 -8.50
C CYS A 252 2.11 47.92 -10.03
N GLY A 253 1.20 47.27 -10.77
CA GLY A 253 1.22 47.29 -12.24
C GLY A 253 2.15 46.28 -12.90
N THR A 254 3.04 45.61 -12.16
CA THR A 254 3.97 44.58 -12.69
C THR A 254 3.50 43.18 -12.31
N THR A 255 3.58 42.22 -13.25
CA THR A 255 3.30 40.80 -12.94
C THR A 255 4.56 40.10 -12.48
N TYR A 256 4.59 39.65 -11.24
CA TYR A 256 5.69 38.88 -10.67
C TYR A 256 5.37 37.38 -10.67
N ARG A 257 6.42 36.58 -10.83
CA ARG A 257 6.36 35.11 -10.82
C ARG A 257 7.52 34.54 -10.00
N PRO A 258 7.33 33.37 -9.36
CA PRO A 258 8.41 32.64 -8.73
C PRO A 258 9.34 32.03 -9.80
N SER A 259 10.52 31.58 -9.37
CA SER A 259 11.38 30.74 -10.21
C SER A 259 10.78 29.35 -10.35
N TYR A 260 10.70 28.84 -11.59
CA TYR A 260 10.16 27.51 -11.89
C TYR A 260 11.30 26.52 -12.16
N GLN A 261 11.26 25.38 -11.48
CA GLN A 261 12.10 24.24 -11.84
C GLN A 261 11.51 23.54 -13.06
N GLN A 262 12.31 23.42 -14.13
CA GLN A 262 11.89 22.72 -15.34
C GLN A 262 11.99 21.21 -15.15
N VAL A 263 10.96 20.48 -15.57
CA VAL A 263 10.89 19.01 -15.53
C VAL A 263 10.33 18.51 -16.85
N THR A 264 11.05 17.63 -17.54
CA THR A 264 10.51 16.93 -18.71
C THR A 264 10.11 15.53 -18.29
N LEU A 265 8.84 15.19 -18.44
CA LEU A 265 8.28 13.93 -17.98
C LEU A 265 8.63 12.80 -18.96
N ALA A 266 9.35 11.79 -18.48
CA ALA A 266 9.60 10.57 -19.24
C ALA A 266 8.35 9.66 -19.25
N PRO A 267 8.25 8.70 -20.17
CA PRO A 267 7.15 7.71 -20.19
C PRO A 267 7.02 6.92 -18.89
N SER A 268 8.12 6.70 -18.16
CA SER A 268 8.14 6.04 -16.84
C SER A 268 7.72 6.95 -15.68
N GLY A 269 7.38 8.22 -15.95
CA GLY A 269 7.09 9.23 -14.94
C GLY A 269 8.33 9.96 -14.43
N TRP A 270 8.15 10.74 -13.37
CA TRP A 270 9.21 11.49 -12.69
C TRP A 270 8.98 11.41 -11.19
N SER A 271 10.04 11.27 -10.39
CA SER A 271 9.94 11.33 -8.95
C SER A 271 11.11 12.12 -8.37
N THR A 272 10.84 12.88 -7.31
CA THR A 272 11.86 13.63 -6.59
C THR A 272 11.54 13.71 -5.11
N GLN A 273 12.53 14.10 -4.32
CA GLN A 273 12.38 14.47 -2.92
C GLN A 273 12.95 15.87 -2.70
N PHE A 274 12.30 16.64 -1.84
CA PHE A 274 12.78 17.96 -1.43
C PHE A 274 12.28 18.33 -0.04
N SER A 275 12.97 19.26 0.60
CA SER A 275 12.57 19.89 1.86
C SER A 275 11.85 21.21 1.59
N LEU A 276 10.84 21.52 2.41
CA LEU A 276 10.22 22.85 2.49
C LEU A 276 10.26 23.32 3.94
N ASP A 277 10.78 24.54 4.17
CA ASP A 277 11.12 25.12 5.48
C ASP A 277 9.92 25.54 6.36
N GLY A 278 8.73 25.00 6.10
CA GLY A 278 7.47 25.40 6.71
C GLY A 278 6.59 26.09 5.68
N LEU A 279 6.01 27.24 6.02
CA LEU A 279 5.13 28.05 5.15
C LEU A 279 5.89 28.58 3.93
N SER A 280 6.18 27.70 3.00
CA SER A 280 6.94 27.95 1.78
C SER A 280 6.51 27.00 0.68
N ALA A 281 6.98 27.27 -0.53
CA ALA A 281 6.53 26.57 -1.72
C ALA A 281 7.67 26.29 -2.70
N LYS A 282 7.45 25.27 -3.53
CA LYS A 282 8.28 24.95 -4.69
C LYS A 282 7.43 24.92 -5.95
N TYR A 283 7.98 25.46 -7.03
CA TYR A 283 7.27 25.68 -8.28
C TYR A 283 7.96 24.92 -9.41
N PHE A 284 7.16 24.26 -10.23
CA PHE A 284 7.63 23.45 -11.35
C PHE A 284 6.88 23.82 -12.62
N THR A 285 7.62 23.81 -13.73
CA THR A 285 7.04 23.75 -15.07
C THR A 285 7.35 22.36 -15.61
N ILE A 286 6.31 21.58 -15.85
CA ILE A 286 6.42 20.18 -16.27
C ILE A 286 5.95 20.06 -17.72
N SER A 287 6.85 19.64 -18.59
CA SER A 287 6.59 19.32 -19.99
C SER A 287 6.18 17.86 -20.10
N LEU A 288 5.04 17.60 -20.75
CA LEU A 288 4.53 16.26 -21.01
C LEU A 288 4.93 15.81 -22.42
N PRO A 289 5.14 14.49 -22.64
CA PRO A 289 5.48 13.97 -23.96
C PRO A 289 4.34 14.15 -24.98
N SER A 290 3.08 14.13 -24.52
CA SER A 290 1.88 14.41 -25.30
C SER A 290 0.72 14.77 -24.36
N PRO A 291 -0.45 15.20 -24.87
CA PRO A 291 -1.66 15.24 -24.07
C PRO A 291 -1.94 13.87 -23.43
N GLY A 292 -2.46 13.84 -22.20
CA GLY A 292 -2.68 12.57 -21.51
C GLY A 292 -3.11 12.73 -20.06
N LEU A 293 -3.26 11.60 -19.38
CA LEU A 293 -3.57 11.58 -17.95
C LEU A 293 -2.30 11.75 -17.13
N VAL A 294 -2.37 12.63 -16.14
CA VAL A 294 -1.31 12.88 -15.17
C VAL A 294 -1.84 12.58 -13.79
N THR A 295 -1.06 11.86 -12.98
CA THR A 295 -1.32 11.72 -11.55
C THR A 295 -0.13 12.26 -10.76
N ILE A 296 -0.38 13.22 -9.89
CA ILE A 296 0.65 13.81 -9.00
C ILE A 296 0.47 13.21 -7.62
N SER A 297 1.30 12.24 -7.27
CA SER A 297 1.32 11.59 -5.97
C SER A 297 2.27 12.31 -5.02
N THR A 298 1.84 12.55 -3.79
CA THR A 298 2.65 13.24 -2.78
C THR A 298 2.54 12.57 -1.42
N THR A 299 3.58 12.71 -0.61
CA THR A 299 3.56 12.34 0.81
C THR A 299 3.13 13.53 1.67
N GLY A 300 2.53 13.28 2.84
CA GLY A 300 2.17 14.34 3.80
C GLY A 300 0.98 15.21 3.38
N THR A 301 0.93 16.44 3.90
CA THR A 301 -0.23 17.35 3.80
C THR A 301 0.00 18.54 2.88
N LEU A 302 0.75 18.35 1.79
CA LEU A 302 1.00 19.41 0.80
C LEU A 302 -0.30 19.99 0.23
N ARG A 303 -0.26 21.27 -0.13
CA ARG A 303 -1.30 21.97 -0.90
C ARG A 303 -0.77 22.28 -2.29
N SER A 304 -1.67 22.34 -3.28
CA SER A 304 -1.31 22.57 -4.67
C SER A 304 -2.39 23.31 -5.44
N ASN A 305 -1.99 23.94 -6.55
CA ASN A 305 -2.90 24.48 -7.56
C ASN A 305 -3.52 23.38 -8.45
N LEU A 306 -2.97 22.17 -8.43
CA LEU A 306 -3.44 21.01 -9.18
C LEU A 306 -3.94 19.91 -8.23
N ALA A 307 -4.78 19.02 -8.76
CA ALA A 307 -5.26 17.87 -8.02
C ALA A 307 -4.10 16.94 -7.64
N LEU A 308 -3.99 16.59 -6.35
CA LEU A 308 -3.02 15.63 -5.83
C LEU A 308 -3.69 14.27 -5.58
N ASN A 309 -2.91 13.20 -5.71
CA ASN A 309 -3.29 11.80 -5.43
C ASN A 309 -4.52 11.30 -6.22
N GLN A 310 -4.83 11.94 -7.34
CA GLN A 310 -5.88 11.52 -8.27
C GLN A 310 -5.52 11.91 -9.71
N PRO A 311 -5.92 11.12 -10.71
CA PRO A 311 -5.61 11.40 -12.11
C PRO A 311 -6.43 12.60 -12.63
N PHE A 312 -5.81 13.41 -13.48
CA PHE A 312 -6.49 14.46 -14.26
C PHE A 312 -5.90 14.54 -15.66
N TYR A 313 -6.69 15.04 -16.62
CA TYR A 313 -6.28 15.14 -18.01
C TYR A 313 -5.61 16.47 -18.31
N VAL A 314 -4.52 16.43 -19.07
CA VAL A 314 -3.78 17.62 -19.54
C VAL A 314 -3.77 17.65 -21.05
N SER A 315 -4.38 18.69 -21.63
CA SER A 315 -4.49 18.90 -23.08
C SER A 315 -3.31 19.65 -23.69
N ASN A 316 -2.64 20.51 -22.92
CA ASN A 316 -1.74 21.54 -23.46
C ASN A 316 -0.25 21.14 -23.45
N GLY A 317 0.05 19.84 -23.23
CA GLY A 317 1.42 19.30 -23.23
C GLY A 317 2.34 19.88 -22.14
N SER A 318 1.85 20.74 -21.26
CA SER A 318 2.61 21.34 -20.17
C SER A 318 1.69 21.66 -18.99
N LEU A 319 2.27 21.69 -17.79
CA LEU A 319 1.56 22.03 -16.56
C LEU A 319 2.46 22.82 -15.61
N ILE A 320 1.88 23.82 -14.95
CA ILE A 320 2.52 24.56 -13.87
C ILE A 320 2.03 23.96 -12.56
N LEU A 321 2.96 23.45 -11.76
CA LEU A 321 2.68 22.84 -10.47
C LEU A 321 3.31 23.69 -9.37
N VAL A 322 2.52 24.05 -8.35
CA VAL A 322 3.05 24.51 -7.06
C VAL A 322 2.76 23.48 -5.99
N LEU A 323 3.72 23.27 -5.10
CA LEU A 323 3.59 22.47 -3.90
C LEU A 323 3.94 23.33 -2.69
N VAL A 324 2.98 23.53 -1.82
CA VAL A 324 3.06 24.40 -0.64
C VAL A 324 3.02 23.53 0.62
N ASN A 325 3.93 23.76 1.55
CA ASN A 325 3.85 23.21 2.89
C ASN A 325 3.03 24.18 3.76
N PRO A 326 1.82 23.79 4.23
CA PRO A 326 0.97 24.66 5.03
C PRO A 326 1.37 24.70 6.52
N SER A 327 2.35 23.89 6.94
CA SER A 327 2.84 23.84 8.32
C SER A 327 3.89 24.91 8.58
N LEU A 328 4.10 25.25 9.85
CA LEU A 328 5.22 26.11 10.29
C LEU A 328 6.54 25.35 10.38
N SER A 329 6.50 24.01 10.40
CA SER A 329 7.69 23.18 10.55
C SER A 329 8.23 22.73 9.20
N GLN A 330 9.57 22.66 9.11
CA GLN A 330 10.25 22.05 7.99
C GLN A 330 9.87 20.58 7.85
N ALA A 331 9.64 20.14 6.61
CA ALA A 331 9.32 18.75 6.30
C ALA A 331 9.88 18.32 4.94
N ASN A 332 10.24 17.03 4.86
CA ASN A 332 10.68 16.39 3.63
C ASN A 332 9.49 15.75 2.93
N TYR A 333 9.38 16.01 1.62
CA TYR A 333 8.30 15.52 0.79
C TYR A 333 8.84 14.74 -0.39
N GLN A 334 8.24 13.58 -0.64
CA GLN A 334 8.36 12.85 -1.88
C GLN A 334 7.19 13.18 -2.80
N VAL A 335 7.51 13.45 -4.07
CA VAL A 335 6.56 13.71 -5.15
C VAL A 335 6.87 12.77 -6.30
N SER A 336 5.82 12.15 -6.84
CA SER A 336 5.91 11.30 -8.02
C SER A 336 4.81 11.69 -9.00
N ILE A 337 5.18 11.92 -10.25
CA ILE A 337 4.29 12.29 -11.34
C ILE A 337 4.29 11.14 -12.33
N THR A 338 3.15 10.51 -12.52
CA THR A 338 2.97 9.48 -13.55
C THR A 338 2.17 10.05 -14.71
N PHE A 339 2.51 9.56 -15.90
CA PHE A 339 1.84 9.92 -17.14
C PHE A 339 1.30 8.66 -17.81
N SER A 340 0.09 8.75 -18.35
CA SER A 340 -0.47 7.73 -19.21
C SER A 340 -0.93 8.39 -20.52
N PRO A 341 -0.55 7.81 -21.68
CA PRO A 341 -1.05 8.25 -22.97
C PRO A 341 -2.59 8.30 -22.99
N PRO A 342 -3.17 9.12 -23.86
CA PRO A 342 -4.61 9.30 -23.91
C PRO A 342 -5.28 8.01 -24.35
N LEU A 343 -4.68 7.26 -25.30
CA LEU A 343 -5.18 5.97 -25.77
C LEU A 343 -4.32 4.82 -25.23
N ALA A 344 -4.95 3.87 -24.55
CA ALA A 344 -4.33 2.64 -24.08
C ALA A 344 -5.19 1.43 -24.46
N ALA A 345 -4.55 0.28 -24.65
CA ALA A 345 -5.23 -0.96 -24.94
C ALA A 345 -4.49 -2.16 -24.35
N GLU A 346 -5.21 -3.24 -24.08
CA GLU A 346 -4.63 -4.51 -23.64
C GLU A 346 -5.50 -5.71 -24.06
N ILE A 347 -4.91 -6.90 -24.08
CA ILE A 347 -5.61 -8.16 -24.36
C ILE A 347 -6.27 -8.65 -23.07
N ARG A 348 -7.59 -8.88 -23.11
CA ARG A 348 -8.37 -9.39 -21.97
C ARG A 348 -8.75 -10.85 -22.10
N ASP A 349 -9.09 -11.31 -23.30
CA ASP A 349 -9.44 -12.70 -23.58
C ASP A 349 -9.11 -13.02 -25.05
N GLY A 350 -9.16 -14.30 -25.40
CA GLY A 350 -9.05 -14.74 -26.78
C GLY A 350 -9.01 -16.26 -26.92
N VAL A 351 -9.11 -16.72 -28.16
CA VAL A 351 -8.96 -18.13 -28.55
C VAL A 351 -8.16 -18.20 -29.84
N PHE A 352 -7.05 -18.94 -29.79
CA PHE A 352 -6.27 -19.30 -30.97
C PHE A 352 -6.65 -20.70 -31.45
N ASN A 353 -7.03 -20.83 -32.71
CA ASN A 353 -7.12 -22.09 -33.41
C ASN A 353 -5.94 -22.22 -34.41
N PRO A 354 -4.91 -23.01 -34.09
CA PRO A 354 -3.74 -23.13 -34.96
C PRO A 354 -4.03 -23.91 -36.25
N ILE A 355 -5.06 -24.77 -36.28
CA ILE A 355 -5.48 -25.50 -37.50
C ILE A 355 -6.10 -24.54 -38.51
N ASP A 356 -7.05 -23.71 -38.06
CA ASP A 356 -7.74 -22.74 -38.91
C ASP A 356 -6.90 -21.46 -39.12
N ARG A 357 -5.79 -21.32 -38.40
CA ARG A 357 -4.93 -20.11 -38.36
C ARG A 357 -5.72 -18.86 -38.00
N THR A 358 -6.67 -19.00 -37.07
CA THR A 358 -7.53 -17.91 -36.61
C THR A 358 -7.26 -17.58 -35.16
N LEU A 359 -7.11 -16.29 -34.86
CA LEU A 359 -6.96 -15.78 -33.50
C LEU A 359 -8.07 -14.78 -33.21
N GLN A 360 -9.02 -15.17 -32.36
CA GLN A 360 -10.05 -14.29 -31.83
C GLN A 360 -9.51 -13.63 -30.57
N LEU A 361 -9.57 -12.30 -30.48
CA LEU A 361 -9.13 -11.52 -29.34
C LEU A 361 -10.24 -10.59 -28.87
N ARG A 362 -10.30 -10.41 -27.56
CA ARG A 362 -11.05 -9.35 -26.90
C ARG A 362 -10.06 -8.37 -26.29
N LEU A 363 -10.00 -7.18 -26.85
CA LEU A 363 -9.20 -6.07 -26.33
C LEU A 363 -10.03 -5.26 -25.33
N TYR A 364 -9.35 -4.58 -24.42
CA TYR A 364 -9.92 -3.51 -23.61
C TYR A 364 -9.18 -2.21 -23.93
N VAL A 365 -9.91 -1.22 -24.43
CA VAL A 365 -9.41 0.04 -24.95
C VAL A 365 -9.97 1.18 -24.10
N THR A 366 -9.10 2.08 -23.68
CA THR A 366 -9.46 3.27 -22.89
C THR A 366 -8.95 4.53 -23.56
N TYR A 367 -9.75 5.59 -23.52
CA TYR A 367 -9.39 6.93 -23.95
C TYR A 367 -9.53 7.92 -22.78
N ALA A 368 -8.47 8.67 -22.48
CA ALA A 368 -8.35 9.54 -21.30
C ALA A 368 -8.75 8.82 -19.99
N GLY A 369 -8.36 7.55 -19.87
CA GLY A 369 -8.65 6.66 -18.73
C GLY A 369 -10.11 6.23 -18.57
N LYS A 370 -10.97 6.52 -19.55
CA LYS A 370 -12.34 6.01 -19.60
C LYS A 370 -12.46 4.90 -20.64
N PRO A 371 -13.29 3.87 -20.41
CA PRO A 371 -13.56 2.86 -21.43
C PRO A 371 -14.11 3.53 -22.70
N VAL A 372 -13.63 3.10 -23.86
CA VAL A 372 -14.12 3.61 -25.14
C VAL A 372 -15.49 3.00 -25.48
N ASP A 373 -16.43 3.84 -25.89
CA ASP A 373 -17.68 3.43 -26.55
C ASP A 373 -17.71 4.02 -27.97
N GLY A 374 -18.00 3.17 -28.97
CA GLY A 374 -18.11 3.58 -30.37
C GLY A 374 -17.02 3.01 -31.29
N ALA A 375 -16.76 3.66 -32.43
CA ALA A 375 -15.87 3.14 -33.47
C ALA A 375 -14.39 3.27 -33.08
N VAL A 376 -13.64 2.15 -33.15
CA VAL A 376 -12.19 2.06 -32.95
C VAL A 376 -11.57 1.41 -34.18
N LEU A 377 -10.46 1.96 -34.68
CA LEU A 377 -9.71 1.39 -35.80
C LEU A 377 -8.63 0.45 -35.25
N VAL A 378 -8.63 -0.81 -35.66
CA VAL A 378 -7.56 -1.78 -35.32
C VAL A 378 -6.92 -2.26 -36.62
N ASN A 379 -5.63 -1.97 -36.81
CA ASN A 379 -4.88 -2.17 -38.05
C ASN A 379 -5.63 -1.65 -39.30
N GLY A 380 -6.27 -0.48 -39.16
CA GLY A 380 -7.06 0.16 -40.24
C GLY A 380 -8.47 -0.41 -40.44
N THR A 381 -8.87 -1.45 -39.70
CA THR A 381 -10.24 -2.00 -39.73
C THR A 381 -11.09 -1.36 -38.65
N MET A 382 -12.25 -0.82 -39.02
CA MET A 382 -13.16 -0.19 -38.06
C MET A 382 -13.99 -1.26 -37.33
N LEU A 383 -13.88 -1.27 -36.01
CA LEU A 383 -14.57 -2.16 -35.08
C LEU A 383 -15.39 -1.33 -34.08
N THR A 384 -16.36 -1.95 -33.42
CA THR A 384 -17.17 -1.27 -32.40
C THR A 384 -16.70 -1.68 -31.00
N ALA A 385 -16.37 -0.68 -30.18
CA ALA A 385 -16.11 -0.84 -28.76
C ALA A 385 -17.40 -0.67 -27.95
N SER A 386 -17.60 -1.51 -26.94
CA SER A 386 -18.66 -1.36 -25.94
C SER A 386 -18.09 -1.53 -24.55
N SER A 387 -18.24 -0.52 -23.69
CA SER A 387 -17.62 -0.44 -22.35
C SER A 387 -16.11 -0.72 -22.40
N GLY A 388 -15.44 -0.21 -23.43
CA GLY A 388 -14.01 -0.43 -23.69
C GLY A 388 -13.68 -1.75 -24.38
N TYR A 389 -14.60 -2.71 -24.49
CA TYR A 389 -14.29 -4.01 -25.10
C TYR A 389 -14.43 -3.99 -26.62
N VAL A 390 -13.40 -4.48 -27.32
CA VAL A 390 -13.38 -4.62 -28.78
C VAL A 390 -13.05 -6.07 -29.12
N ASP A 391 -13.94 -6.74 -29.85
CA ASP A 391 -13.70 -8.10 -30.36
C ASP A 391 -13.14 -8.03 -31.78
N LEU A 392 -12.03 -8.72 -32.03
CA LEU A 392 -11.43 -8.84 -33.37
C LEU A 392 -11.04 -10.29 -33.69
N THR A 393 -11.00 -10.60 -34.97
CA THR A 393 -10.49 -11.88 -35.48
C THR A 393 -9.35 -11.62 -36.44
N LEU A 394 -8.17 -12.15 -36.12
CA LEU A 394 -7.01 -12.16 -36.99
C LEU A 394 -6.98 -13.47 -37.79
N GLN A 395 -6.71 -13.35 -39.09
CA GLN A 395 -6.65 -14.46 -40.05
C GLN A 395 -5.19 -14.75 -40.43
N GLY A 396 -4.89 -15.99 -40.78
CA GLY A 396 -3.54 -16.39 -41.20
C GLY A 396 -2.49 -16.31 -40.08
N VAL A 397 -2.92 -16.38 -38.82
CA VAL A 397 -2.04 -16.31 -37.65
C VAL A 397 -1.29 -17.64 -37.46
N SER A 398 0.00 -17.55 -37.18
CA SER A 398 0.90 -18.64 -36.85
C SER A 398 1.60 -18.34 -35.52
N TRP A 399 2.53 -19.21 -35.12
CA TRP A 399 3.40 -18.96 -33.97
C TRP A 399 4.32 -17.76 -34.27
N GLY A 400 4.32 -16.74 -33.42
CA GLY A 400 5.07 -15.50 -33.67
C GLY A 400 4.55 -14.28 -32.91
N VAL A 401 5.00 -13.10 -33.33
CA VAL A 401 4.68 -11.82 -32.69
C VAL A 401 3.95 -10.92 -33.67
N TYR A 402 2.78 -10.41 -33.28
CA TYR A 402 1.88 -9.62 -34.13
C TYR A 402 1.59 -8.26 -33.52
N PRO A 403 1.99 -7.14 -34.16
CA PRO A 403 1.61 -5.81 -33.72
C PRO A 403 0.15 -5.50 -34.11
N LEU A 404 -0.59 -4.91 -33.17
CA LEU A 404 -1.92 -4.35 -33.38
C LEU A 404 -1.85 -2.84 -33.13
N GLY A 405 -1.90 -2.05 -34.19
CA GLY A 405 -2.11 -0.61 -34.11
C GLY A 405 -3.58 -0.32 -33.86
N ILE A 406 -3.87 0.46 -32.83
CA ILE A 406 -5.21 0.88 -32.42
C ILE A 406 -5.29 2.40 -32.53
N GLU A 407 -6.35 2.89 -33.17
CA GLU A 407 -6.60 4.30 -33.38
C GLU A 407 -8.02 4.66 -32.91
N TYR A 408 -8.12 5.75 -32.16
CA TYR A 408 -9.37 6.29 -31.65
C TYR A 408 -9.25 7.80 -31.49
N SER A 409 -10.20 8.56 -32.03
CA SER A 409 -10.23 10.04 -31.97
C SER A 409 -8.91 10.72 -32.39
N GLY A 410 -8.22 10.16 -33.40
CA GLY A 410 -6.95 10.68 -33.93
C GLY A 410 -5.70 10.27 -33.13
N GLU A 411 -5.87 9.66 -31.96
CA GLU A 411 -4.77 9.10 -31.16
C GLU A 411 -4.44 7.68 -31.60
N LYS A 412 -3.16 7.29 -31.51
CA LYS A 412 -2.66 5.97 -31.92
C LYS A 412 -1.88 5.30 -30.80
N THR A 413 -2.11 4.01 -30.62
CA THR A 413 -1.32 3.14 -29.73
C THR A 413 -1.05 1.81 -30.41
N THR A 414 -0.01 1.09 -30.00
CA THR A 414 0.31 -0.23 -30.55
C THR A 414 0.50 -1.22 -29.41
N ILE A 415 -0.20 -2.36 -29.49
CA ILE A 415 0.03 -3.49 -28.59
C ILE A 415 0.62 -4.66 -29.36
N THR A 416 1.36 -5.51 -28.66
CA THR A 416 2.00 -6.68 -29.25
C THR A 416 1.31 -7.95 -28.76
N VAL A 417 0.88 -8.79 -29.69
CA VAL A 417 0.30 -10.12 -29.42
C VAL A 417 1.36 -11.18 -29.70
N SER A 418 1.88 -11.82 -28.67
CA SER A 418 2.77 -12.98 -28.80
C SER A 418 1.95 -14.27 -28.81
N VAL A 419 2.13 -15.09 -29.84
CA VAL A 419 1.50 -16.40 -30.04
C VAL A 419 2.58 -17.47 -29.95
N GLU A 420 2.72 -18.08 -28.79
CA GLU A 420 3.77 -19.03 -28.46
C GLU A 420 3.25 -20.47 -28.37
N LYS A 421 4.08 -21.44 -28.73
CA LYS A 421 3.69 -22.85 -28.72
C LYS A 421 3.50 -23.33 -27.28
N PRO A 422 2.39 -24.02 -26.95
CA PRO A 422 2.27 -24.73 -25.69
C PRO A 422 3.38 -25.77 -25.53
N SER A 423 3.74 -26.11 -24.30
CA SER A 423 4.66 -27.21 -23.99
C SER A 423 3.94 -28.38 -23.34
N LEU A 424 4.51 -29.58 -23.46
CA LEU A 424 3.97 -30.82 -22.91
C LEU A 424 5.02 -31.49 -22.04
N GLN A 425 4.65 -31.86 -20.82
CA GLN A 425 5.49 -32.59 -19.87
C GLN A 425 4.73 -33.79 -19.29
N LEU A 426 5.43 -34.89 -19.05
CA LEU A 426 4.91 -36.02 -18.29
C LEU A 426 5.08 -35.77 -16.79
N VAL A 427 3.97 -35.82 -16.04
CA VAL A 427 3.97 -35.79 -14.58
C VAL A 427 4.13 -37.21 -14.04
N THR A 428 3.51 -38.19 -14.71
CA THR A 428 3.71 -39.61 -14.39
C THR A 428 5.17 -40.01 -14.61
N PRO A 429 5.82 -40.68 -13.63
CA PRO A 429 7.18 -41.16 -13.79
C PRO A 429 7.31 -42.13 -14.96
N THR A 430 8.30 -41.87 -15.81
CA THR A 430 8.66 -42.75 -16.94
C THR A 430 10.09 -43.26 -16.80
N PRO A 431 10.39 -44.51 -17.22
CA PRO A 431 9.48 -45.44 -17.91
C PRO A 431 8.36 -45.98 -17.03
N LEU A 432 7.25 -46.38 -17.67
CA LEU A 432 6.16 -47.09 -17.01
C LEU A 432 6.61 -48.53 -16.73
N TYR A 433 6.68 -48.91 -15.47
CA TYR A 433 7.04 -50.26 -15.03
C TYR A 433 5.76 -51.07 -14.84
N LEU A 434 5.49 -52.03 -15.75
CA LEU A 434 4.19 -52.70 -15.83
C LEU A 434 4.31 -54.22 -15.79
N SER A 435 3.36 -54.86 -15.11
CA SER A 435 3.06 -56.29 -15.25
C SER A 435 1.85 -56.51 -16.17
N SER A 436 1.49 -57.75 -16.47
CA SER A 436 0.32 -58.09 -17.30
C SER A 436 -1.04 -57.66 -16.73
N SER A 437 -1.10 -57.27 -15.45
CA SER A 437 -2.31 -56.83 -14.75
C SER A 437 -2.29 -55.33 -14.36
N ALA A 438 -1.39 -54.55 -14.97
CA ALA A 438 -1.23 -53.14 -14.65
C ALA A 438 -2.37 -52.28 -15.21
N TYR A 439 -2.74 -51.24 -14.47
CA TYR A 439 -3.74 -50.26 -14.89
C TYR A 439 -3.55 -48.95 -14.12
N GLY A 440 -4.11 -47.87 -14.63
CA GLY A 440 -4.11 -46.59 -13.92
C GLY A 440 -4.20 -45.41 -14.86
N SER A 441 -3.51 -44.32 -14.51
CA SER A 441 -3.55 -43.11 -15.32
C SER A 441 -2.15 -42.56 -15.59
N ILE A 442 -1.98 -42.03 -16.80
CA ILE A 442 -0.88 -41.16 -17.17
C ILE A 442 -1.37 -39.73 -17.02
N ILE A 443 -0.63 -38.93 -16.27
CA ILE A 443 -0.88 -37.51 -16.08
C ILE A 443 0.15 -36.76 -16.88
N THR A 444 -0.31 -35.92 -17.80
CA THR A 444 0.51 -34.93 -18.50
C THR A 444 0.16 -33.54 -18.04
N ARG A 445 1.16 -32.66 -18.06
CA ARG A 445 1.00 -31.23 -17.82
C ARG A 445 1.25 -30.50 -19.14
N VAL A 446 0.24 -29.80 -19.63
CA VAL A 446 0.31 -28.94 -20.80
C VAL A 446 0.39 -27.49 -20.32
N ILE A 447 1.39 -26.73 -20.77
CA ILE A 447 1.58 -25.34 -20.37
C ILE A 447 1.29 -24.45 -21.58
N ASN A 448 0.26 -23.61 -21.48
CA ASN A 448 -0.04 -22.57 -22.46
C ASN A 448 0.56 -21.23 -21.99
N PRO A 449 1.65 -20.74 -22.61
CA PRO A 449 2.30 -19.47 -22.24
C PRO A 449 1.50 -18.22 -22.66
N ASN A 450 0.46 -18.37 -23.48
CA ASN A 450 -0.28 -17.25 -24.04
C ASN A 450 -1.26 -16.64 -23.04
N LYS A 451 -1.60 -15.36 -23.23
CA LYS A 451 -2.65 -14.65 -22.47
C LYS A 451 -4.08 -15.04 -22.90
N PHE A 452 -4.22 -15.94 -23.86
CA PHE A 452 -5.48 -16.39 -24.45
C PHE A 452 -5.49 -17.93 -24.56
N LYS A 453 -6.67 -18.49 -24.80
CA LYS A 453 -6.87 -19.93 -24.91
C LYS A 453 -6.27 -20.46 -26.21
N VAL A 454 -5.78 -21.70 -26.21
CA VAL A 454 -5.29 -22.38 -27.43
C VAL A 454 -6.07 -23.67 -27.63
N LEU A 455 -6.63 -23.87 -28.82
CA LEU A 455 -7.22 -25.14 -29.21
C LEU A 455 -6.12 -26.10 -29.67
N ALA A 456 -6.14 -27.32 -29.14
CA ALA A 456 -5.19 -28.37 -29.48
C ALA A 456 -5.88 -29.74 -29.49
N PHE A 457 -5.24 -30.73 -30.10
CA PHE A 457 -5.71 -32.10 -30.12
C PHE A 457 -4.70 -33.00 -29.42
N LEU A 458 -5.20 -33.93 -28.59
CA LEU A 458 -4.34 -34.90 -27.92
C LEU A 458 -4.45 -36.23 -28.65
N LYS A 459 -3.30 -36.78 -29.03
CA LYS A 459 -3.19 -38.11 -29.63
C LYS A 459 -2.20 -38.93 -28.81
N VAL A 460 -2.55 -40.18 -28.56
CA VAL A 460 -1.65 -41.13 -27.91
C VAL A 460 -1.24 -42.18 -28.93
N VAL A 461 0.06 -42.40 -29.06
CA VAL A 461 0.64 -43.48 -29.83
C VAL A 461 0.93 -44.62 -28.86
N GLU A 462 0.21 -45.73 -29.05
CA GLU A 462 0.34 -46.91 -28.22
C GLU A 462 1.74 -47.53 -28.32
N PRO A 463 2.35 -47.94 -27.20
CA PRO A 463 3.55 -48.78 -27.23
C PRO A 463 3.19 -50.15 -27.84
N LYS A 464 4.00 -50.62 -28.78
CA LYS A 464 3.78 -51.87 -29.51
C LYS A 464 5.01 -52.78 -29.47
N VAL A 465 4.75 -54.09 -29.48
CA VAL A 465 5.73 -55.16 -29.65
C VAL A 465 5.19 -56.11 -30.71
N ASP A 466 5.97 -56.41 -31.75
CA ASP A 466 5.53 -57.22 -32.91
C ASP A 466 4.19 -56.75 -33.51
N ASN A 467 4.02 -55.43 -33.58
CA ASN A 467 2.81 -54.73 -34.04
C ASN A 467 1.54 -54.94 -33.19
N GLN A 468 1.64 -55.56 -32.03
CA GLN A 468 0.57 -55.69 -31.05
C GLN A 468 0.70 -54.63 -29.94
N SER A 469 -0.40 -53.96 -29.62
CA SER A 469 -0.42 -52.95 -28.54
C SER A 469 -0.37 -53.63 -27.17
N ILE A 470 0.52 -53.15 -26.29
CA ILE A 470 0.62 -53.66 -24.92
C ILE A 470 -0.31 -52.92 -23.95
N LEU A 471 -0.77 -51.73 -24.34
CA LEU A 471 -1.70 -50.89 -23.60
C LEU A 471 -2.94 -50.59 -24.43
N VAL A 472 -4.09 -50.50 -23.75
CA VAL A 472 -5.30 -49.84 -24.28
C VAL A 472 -5.58 -48.62 -23.43
N TYR A 473 -5.79 -47.47 -24.09
CA TYR A 473 -6.16 -46.24 -23.43
C TYR A 473 -7.68 -46.06 -23.40
N THR A 474 -8.18 -45.60 -22.27
CA THR A 474 -9.57 -45.18 -22.09
C THR A 474 -9.58 -43.68 -21.76
N ASN A 475 -10.63 -42.97 -22.22
CA ASN A 475 -10.83 -41.55 -21.94
C ASN A 475 -9.70 -40.61 -22.43
N VAL A 476 -9.23 -40.79 -23.67
CA VAL A 476 -8.31 -39.81 -24.31
C VAL A 476 -9.14 -38.61 -24.81
N PRO A 477 -8.98 -37.40 -24.25
CA PRO A 477 -9.68 -36.22 -24.74
C PRO A 477 -9.15 -35.86 -26.13
N GLN A 478 -9.98 -35.98 -27.16
CA GLN A 478 -9.54 -35.72 -28.55
C GLN A 478 -9.26 -34.23 -28.79
N SER A 479 -10.05 -33.34 -28.20
CA SER A 479 -9.88 -31.88 -28.30
C SER A 479 -9.67 -31.27 -26.91
N LEU A 480 -8.75 -30.31 -26.84
CA LEU A 480 -8.38 -29.58 -25.63
C LEU A 480 -8.49 -28.08 -25.88
N THR A 481 -9.17 -27.37 -24.98
CA THR A 481 -9.10 -25.92 -24.88
C THR A 481 -8.15 -25.57 -23.74
N LEU A 482 -6.91 -25.24 -24.08
CA LEU A 482 -5.86 -24.95 -23.13
C LEU A 482 -6.04 -23.54 -22.59
N GLN A 483 -6.39 -23.41 -21.31
CA GLN A 483 -6.42 -22.12 -20.63
C GLN A 483 -5.00 -21.56 -20.46
N PRO A 484 -4.81 -20.23 -20.36
CA PRO A 484 -3.54 -19.65 -19.96
C PRO A 484 -2.96 -20.32 -18.71
N GLY A 485 -1.68 -20.70 -18.74
CA GLY A 485 -1.01 -21.43 -17.66
C GLY A 485 -1.02 -22.95 -17.84
N ALA A 486 -0.88 -23.66 -16.72
CA ALA A 486 -0.73 -25.12 -16.71
C ALA A 486 -2.08 -25.83 -16.59
N THR A 487 -2.33 -26.81 -17.45
CA THR A 487 -3.47 -27.73 -17.40
C THR A 487 -2.98 -29.16 -17.28
N GLU A 488 -3.51 -29.93 -16.33
CA GLU A 488 -3.21 -31.36 -16.23
C GLU A 488 -4.26 -32.18 -16.99
N VAL A 489 -3.79 -33.12 -17.80
CA VAL A 489 -4.62 -34.04 -18.57
C VAL A 489 -4.36 -35.46 -18.10
N ARG A 490 -5.45 -36.16 -17.76
CA ARG A 490 -5.43 -37.53 -17.27
C ARG A 490 -5.85 -38.48 -18.38
N ILE A 491 -5.01 -39.47 -18.67
CA ILE A 491 -5.24 -40.50 -19.68
C ILE A 491 -5.24 -41.84 -18.98
N GLU A 492 -6.35 -42.57 -19.01
CA GLU A 492 -6.45 -43.87 -18.36
C GLU A 492 -5.93 -44.99 -19.25
N PHE A 493 -5.35 -46.02 -18.66
CA PHE A 493 -4.84 -47.17 -19.39
C PHE A 493 -5.01 -48.48 -18.62
N LYS A 494 -5.01 -49.59 -19.36
CA LYS A 494 -4.83 -50.96 -18.85
C LYS A 494 -3.96 -51.79 -19.79
N THR A 495 -3.30 -52.80 -19.25
CA THR A 495 -2.51 -53.76 -20.02
C THR A 495 -3.42 -54.78 -20.71
N VAL A 496 -3.08 -55.16 -21.94
CA VAL A 496 -3.87 -56.12 -22.75
C VAL A 496 -3.05 -57.25 -23.37
N GLY A 497 -1.73 -57.26 -23.17
CA GLY A 497 -0.83 -58.28 -23.69
C GLY A 497 0.40 -58.49 -22.82
N SER A 498 1.31 -59.35 -23.27
CA SER A 498 2.60 -59.57 -22.60
C SER A 498 3.42 -58.28 -22.60
N ILE A 499 3.93 -57.89 -21.43
CA ILE A 499 4.73 -56.68 -21.30
C ILE A 499 6.17 -56.96 -21.72
N SER A 500 6.64 -56.17 -22.67
CA SER A 500 8.01 -56.12 -23.16
C SER A 500 8.40 -54.66 -23.36
N ARG A 501 9.71 -54.38 -23.46
CA ARG A 501 10.21 -53.03 -23.69
C ARG A 501 9.62 -52.46 -24.98
N ALA A 502 8.95 -51.31 -24.86
CA ALA A 502 8.31 -50.63 -25.99
C ALA A 502 8.26 -49.13 -25.74
N LEU A 503 8.14 -48.34 -26.82
CA LEU A 503 8.03 -46.89 -26.76
C LEU A 503 6.67 -46.45 -27.27
N GLY A 504 5.89 -45.82 -26.40
CA GLY A 504 4.71 -45.03 -26.77
C GLY A 504 5.05 -43.53 -26.81
N LYS A 505 4.08 -42.73 -27.22
CA LYS A 505 4.19 -41.26 -27.18
C LYS A 505 2.85 -40.61 -26.88
N ILE A 506 2.89 -39.46 -26.20
CA ILE A 506 1.75 -38.54 -26.15
C ILE A 506 2.09 -37.35 -27.03
N ILE A 507 1.20 -37.05 -27.97
CA ILE A 507 1.36 -35.99 -28.96
C ILE A 507 0.28 -34.95 -28.72
N LEU A 508 0.71 -33.73 -28.42
CA LEU A 508 -0.12 -32.55 -28.49
C LEU A 508 0.01 -31.99 -29.92
N GLN A 509 -1.01 -32.27 -30.72
CA GLN A 509 -1.10 -31.77 -32.09
C GLN A 509 -1.65 -30.36 -32.07
N LEU A 510 -0.84 -29.40 -32.53
CA LEU A 510 -1.22 -28.00 -32.59
C LEU A 510 -1.69 -27.65 -34.01
N ASP A 511 -0.90 -28.01 -35.02
CA ASP A 511 -1.24 -27.90 -36.44
C ASP A 511 -0.54 -29.03 -37.25
N PRO A 512 -0.83 -29.23 -38.55
CA PRO A 512 -0.25 -30.33 -39.33
C PRO A 512 1.28 -30.37 -39.38
N ALA A 513 1.96 -29.24 -39.16
CA ALA A 513 3.42 -29.13 -39.20
C ALA A 513 4.06 -29.03 -37.80
N ASN A 514 3.27 -28.76 -36.75
CA ASN A 514 3.77 -28.51 -35.40
C ASN A 514 3.09 -29.42 -34.38
N ASN A 515 3.89 -30.35 -33.86
CA ASN A 515 3.54 -31.24 -32.76
C ASN A 515 4.50 -31.04 -31.59
N VAL A 516 3.97 -31.21 -30.38
CA VAL A 516 4.78 -31.32 -29.17
C VAL A 516 4.61 -32.73 -28.62
N GLU A 517 5.71 -33.45 -28.45
CA GLU A 517 5.69 -34.87 -28.11
C GLU A 517 6.34 -35.11 -26.75
N ALA A 518 5.77 -36.05 -25.99
CA ALA A 518 6.37 -36.61 -24.79
C ALA A 518 6.50 -38.12 -24.94
N SER A 519 7.72 -38.63 -24.79
CA SER A 519 8.03 -40.06 -24.88
C SER A 519 7.47 -40.82 -23.68
N LEU A 520 6.78 -41.93 -23.95
CA LEU A 520 6.19 -42.81 -22.93
C LEU A 520 6.81 -44.21 -23.03
N PRO A 521 8.05 -44.40 -22.55
CA PRO A 521 8.68 -45.72 -22.55
C PRO A 521 8.01 -46.64 -21.54
N VAL A 522 7.90 -47.92 -21.89
CA VAL A 522 7.35 -48.99 -21.05
C VAL A 522 8.43 -50.05 -20.82
N GLU A 523 8.55 -50.49 -19.57
CA GLU A 523 9.48 -51.52 -19.11
C GLU A 523 8.70 -52.65 -18.40
N PRO A 524 9.05 -53.93 -18.64
CA PRO A 524 8.46 -55.04 -17.90
C PRO A 524 8.87 -54.97 -16.42
N ALA A 525 7.90 -55.17 -15.54
CA ALA A 525 8.09 -55.22 -14.10
C ALA A 525 7.63 -56.54 -13.52
N SER A 526 8.37 -57.03 -12.53
CA SER A 526 7.96 -58.17 -11.72
C SER A 526 7.71 -57.73 -10.28
N LEU A 527 6.70 -58.36 -9.68
CA LEU A 527 6.25 -58.10 -8.32
C LEU A 527 6.60 -59.32 -7.47
N ALA A 528 7.34 -59.11 -6.39
CA ALA A 528 7.70 -60.18 -5.46
C ALA A 528 7.25 -59.82 -4.04
N VAL A 529 6.46 -60.70 -3.43
CA VAL A 529 6.12 -60.59 -2.00
C VAL A 529 7.37 -60.91 -1.18
N THR A 530 7.77 -59.97 -0.33
CA THR A 530 8.96 -60.08 0.54
C THR A 530 8.60 -60.40 1.98
N LEU A 531 7.41 -60.01 2.42
CA LEU A 531 6.88 -60.33 3.74
C LEU A 531 5.35 -60.21 3.71
N ALA A 532 4.64 -61.10 4.40
CA ALA A 532 3.24 -60.92 4.74
C ALA A 532 3.03 -61.06 6.25
N SER A 533 2.46 -60.06 6.90
CA SER A 533 2.26 -60.04 8.36
C SER A 533 0.76 -59.97 8.66
N TYR A 534 0.21 -61.02 9.27
CA TYR A 534 -1.19 -61.12 9.65
C TYR A 534 -1.42 -60.73 11.10
N ASN A 535 -2.44 -59.91 11.36
CA ASN A 535 -2.90 -59.54 12.69
C ASN A 535 -4.32 -60.06 12.92
N SER A 536 -4.46 -60.96 13.90
CA SER A 536 -5.72 -61.64 14.21
C SER A 536 -6.81 -60.77 14.83
N GLU A 537 -6.45 -59.65 15.46
CA GLU A 537 -7.40 -58.78 16.15
C GLU A 537 -8.11 -57.84 15.16
N SER A 538 -7.37 -57.39 14.14
CA SER A 538 -7.90 -56.55 13.06
C SER A 538 -8.36 -57.33 11.84
N ASP A 539 -8.10 -58.64 11.79
CA ASP A 539 -8.30 -59.54 10.66
C ASP A 539 -7.73 -58.97 9.34
N LYS A 540 -6.48 -58.52 9.39
CA LYS A 540 -5.78 -57.88 8.27
C LYS A 540 -4.40 -58.47 8.07
N THR A 541 -3.99 -58.57 6.80
CA THR A 541 -2.62 -58.88 6.40
C THR A 541 -1.98 -57.68 5.72
N ILE A 542 -0.82 -57.26 6.22
CA ILE A 542 0.05 -56.28 5.56
C ILE A 542 1.06 -57.04 4.72
N VAL A 543 1.17 -56.69 3.43
CA VAL A 543 2.00 -57.37 2.44
C VAL A 543 3.04 -56.39 1.94
N SER A 544 4.32 -56.68 2.18
CA SER A 544 5.46 -55.95 1.64
C SER A 544 5.84 -56.54 0.29
N VAL A 545 5.79 -55.72 -0.77
CA VAL A 545 6.07 -56.11 -2.15
C VAL A 545 7.26 -55.33 -2.67
N THR A 546 8.20 -56.02 -3.31
CA THR A 546 9.28 -55.37 -4.08
C THR A 546 8.91 -55.32 -5.56
N ILE A 547 9.11 -54.16 -6.17
CA ILE A 547 8.95 -53.93 -7.60
C ILE A 547 10.32 -53.98 -8.26
N GLN A 548 10.56 -54.98 -9.12
CA GLN A 548 11.79 -55.12 -9.91
C GLN A 548 11.55 -54.70 -11.37
N PRO A 549 12.46 -53.95 -12.02
CA PRO A 549 13.84 -53.63 -11.60
C PRO A 549 14.00 -52.37 -10.74
N LEU A 550 12.90 -51.68 -10.38
CA LEU A 550 12.93 -50.43 -9.60
C LEU A 550 13.60 -50.57 -8.23
N SER A 551 13.68 -51.79 -7.68
CA SER A 551 14.13 -52.07 -6.31
C SER A 551 13.36 -51.26 -5.25
N LEU A 552 12.10 -50.89 -5.57
CA LEU A 552 11.22 -50.14 -4.69
C LEU A 552 10.39 -51.11 -3.85
N GLN A 553 10.33 -50.89 -2.54
CA GLN A 553 9.44 -51.61 -1.64
C GLN A 553 8.19 -50.78 -1.34
N THR A 554 7.04 -51.44 -1.37
CA THR A 554 5.74 -50.85 -1.02
C THR A 554 4.94 -51.81 -0.17
N GLN A 555 4.02 -51.27 0.64
CA GLN A 555 3.15 -52.04 1.51
C GLN A 555 1.70 -51.89 1.06
N VAL A 556 1.02 -53.02 0.96
CA VAL A 556 -0.40 -53.11 0.59
C VAL A 556 -1.12 -53.97 1.62
N GLN A 557 -2.44 -53.79 1.76
CA GLN A 557 -3.22 -54.46 2.80
C GLN A 557 -4.33 -55.30 2.17
N ILE A 558 -4.52 -56.52 2.68
CA ILE A 558 -5.68 -57.37 2.39
C ILE A 558 -6.42 -57.71 3.69
N SER A 559 -7.71 -58.00 3.57
CA SER A 559 -8.51 -58.48 4.71
C SER A 559 -8.39 -60.00 4.81
N GLY A 560 -8.28 -60.52 6.04
CA GLY A 560 -8.12 -61.94 6.31
C GLY A 560 -6.78 -62.51 5.82
N PHE A 561 -6.80 -63.80 5.47
CA PHE A 561 -5.63 -64.59 5.12
C PHE A 561 -5.31 -64.61 3.62
N SER A 562 -6.27 -64.28 2.76
CA SER A 562 -6.13 -64.45 1.32
C SER A 562 -6.79 -63.32 0.54
N GLY A 563 -6.15 -62.86 -0.52
CA GLY A 563 -6.72 -61.84 -1.40
C GLY A 563 -5.76 -61.38 -2.50
N SER A 564 -6.32 -60.64 -3.45
CA SER A 564 -5.57 -59.99 -4.53
C SER A 564 -5.60 -58.48 -4.31
N VAL A 565 -4.45 -57.82 -4.44
CA VAL A 565 -4.32 -56.38 -4.20
C VAL A 565 -3.40 -55.73 -5.22
N ALA A 566 -3.81 -54.57 -5.71
CA ALA A 566 -3.06 -53.79 -6.67
C ALA A 566 -1.90 -53.05 -5.99
N VAL A 567 -0.72 -53.06 -6.62
CA VAL A 567 0.52 -52.48 -6.11
C VAL A 567 0.69 -51.07 -6.67
N PRO A 568 0.50 -50.01 -5.86
CA PRO A 568 0.53 -48.64 -6.35
C PRO A 568 1.95 -48.14 -6.66
N TYR A 569 2.08 -47.35 -7.72
CA TYR A 569 3.27 -46.57 -8.05
C TYR A 569 2.88 -45.25 -8.71
N ALA A 570 3.08 -44.16 -7.96
CA ALA A 570 2.69 -42.80 -8.37
C ALA A 570 1.22 -42.70 -8.81
N THR A 571 0.97 -42.59 -10.12
CA THR A 571 -0.37 -42.34 -10.70
C THR A 571 -1.04 -43.60 -11.24
N TYR A 572 -0.40 -44.76 -11.11
CA TYR A 572 -0.90 -46.04 -11.63
C TYR A 572 -0.56 -47.21 -10.69
N TYR A 573 -1.05 -48.40 -11.03
CA TYR A 573 -0.74 -49.65 -10.35
C TYR A 573 0.13 -50.52 -11.26
N VAL A 574 1.28 -50.96 -10.76
CA VAL A 574 2.26 -51.79 -11.50
C VAL A 574 1.66 -53.16 -11.85
N GLY A 575 0.74 -53.64 -11.02
CA GLY A 575 0.10 -54.94 -11.18
C GLY A 575 -0.64 -55.37 -9.92
N VAL A 576 -1.10 -56.61 -9.93
CA VAL A 576 -1.79 -57.24 -8.81
C VAL A 576 -0.95 -58.36 -8.24
N VAL A 577 -0.75 -58.37 -6.93
CA VAL A 577 -0.21 -59.52 -6.20
C VAL A 577 -1.34 -60.29 -5.57
N THR A 578 -1.22 -61.62 -5.55
CA THR A 578 -2.14 -62.50 -4.82
C THR A 578 -1.39 -63.15 -3.68
N VAL A 579 -1.99 -63.13 -2.51
CA VAL A 579 -1.40 -63.65 -1.27
C VAL A 579 -2.40 -64.60 -0.65
N ASP A 580 -1.89 -65.72 -0.12
CA ASP A 580 -2.68 -66.76 0.52
C ASP A 580 -1.86 -67.33 1.70
N LEU A 581 -2.29 -66.98 2.90
CA LEU A 581 -1.62 -67.32 4.16
C LEU A 581 -2.31 -68.56 4.75
N PRO A 582 -1.55 -69.56 5.24
CA PRO A 582 -2.15 -70.65 5.97
C PRO A 582 -2.84 -70.17 7.24
N ARG A 583 -4.03 -70.71 7.53
CA ARG A 583 -4.73 -70.41 8.77
C ARG A 583 -3.94 -70.95 9.97
N TYR A 584 -3.90 -70.17 11.06
CA TYR A 584 -3.31 -70.64 12.32
C TYR A 584 -4.27 -71.58 13.06
N THR A 585 -3.69 -72.47 13.86
CA THR A 585 -4.38 -73.40 14.76
C THR A 585 -3.87 -73.19 16.17
N VAL A 586 -4.76 -73.33 17.16
CA VAL A 586 -4.40 -73.29 18.58
C VAL A 586 -4.65 -74.64 19.21
N THR A 587 -3.62 -75.27 19.76
CA THR A 587 -3.76 -76.46 20.60
C THR A 587 -3.71 -76.05 22.06
N LEU A 588 -4.74 -76.42 22.83
CA LEU A 588 -4.79 -76.17 24.26
C LEU A 588 -4.39 -77.44 25.04
N THR A 589 -3.59 -77.25 26.06
CA THR A 589 -3.44 -78.21 27.16
C THR A 589 -3.68 -77.48 28.47
N ALA A 590 -4.37 -78.12 29.41
CA ALA A 590 -4.67 -77.49 30.68
C ALA A 590 -4.67 -78.51 31.81
N SER A 591 -4.20 -78.08 32.98
CA SER A 591 -4.15 -78.91 34.18
C SER A 591 -4.66 -78.14 35.41
N PRO A 592 -5.41 -78.78 36.31
CA PRO A 592 -5.83 -78.16 37.57
C PRO A 592 -4.62 -77.77 38.43
N LYS A 593 -4.57 -76.53 38.92
CA LYS A 593 -3.64 -76.09 39.97
C LYS A 593 -4.32 -76.09 41.34
N ILE A 594 -5.53 -75.51 41.42
CA ILE A 594 -6.31 -75.43 42.66
C ILE A 594 -7.77 -75.74 42.33
N VAL A 595 -8.36 -76.71 43.03
CA VAL A 595 -9.76 -77.10 42.87
C VAL A 595 -10.54 -76.75 44.14
N ALA A 596 -11.54 -75.88 44.03
CA ALA A 596 -12.48 -75.56 45.09
C ALA A 596 -13.90 -76.03 44.72
N PRO A 597 -14.85 -76.10 45.68
CA PRO A 597 -16.21 -76.60 45.40
C PRO A 597 -16.98 -75.84 44.31
N ARG A 598 -16.65 -74.56 44.08
CA ARG A 598 -17.35 -73.70 43.10
C ARG A 598 -16.43 -73.03 42.07
N TRP A 599 -15.12 -73.23 42.15
CA TRP A 599 -14.18 -72.63 41.19
C TRP A 599 -12.90 -73.46 41.04
N LEU A 600 -12.19 -73.25 39.94
CA LEU A 600 -10.97 -73.94 39.56
C LEU A 600 -9.95 -72.91 39.07
N LEU A 601 -8.73 -72.93 39.62
CA LEU A 601 -7.57 -72.33 38.98
C LEU A 601 -6.87 -73.41 38.14
N ALA A 602 -6.79 -73.22 36.82
CA ALA A 602 -6.11 -74.14 35.92
C ALA A 602 -4.93 -73.45 35.23
N SER A 603 -3.81 -74.17 35.12
CA SER A 603 -2.71 -73.74 34.26
C SER A 603 -3.04 -74.12 32.83
N VAL A 604 -3.11 -73.12 31.95
CA VAL A 604 -3.50 -73.27 30.55
C VAL A 604 -2.32 -72.93 29.68
N ASN A 605 -1.93 -73.88 28.84
CA ASN A 605 -0.92 -73.72 27.81
C ASN A 605 -1.60 -73.72 26.44
N ALA A 606 -1.32 -72.71 25.64
CA ALA A 606 -1.77 -72.62 24.25
C ALA A 606 -0.57 -72.64 23.31
N THR A 607 -0.48 -73.66 22.46
CA THR A 607 0.49 -73.71 21.38
C THR A 607 -0.18 -73.23 20.11
N VAL A 608 0.32 -72.12 19.54
CA VAL A 608 -0.17 -71.58 18.27
C VAL A 608 0.75 -72.04 17.15
N PHE A 609 0.23 -72.52 16.03
CA PHE A 609 1.04 -72.94 14.91
C PHE A 609 0.30 -72.83 13.57
N THR A 610 1.05 -72.86 12.47
CA THR A 610 0.55 -72.91 11.10
C THR A 610 1.14 -74.10 10.36
N SER A 611 0.45 -74.60 9.34
CA SER A 611 0.91 -75.67 8.45
C SER A 611 1.09 -75.14 7.03
N SER A 612 2.08 -75.63 6.28
CA SER A 612 2.29 -75.35 4.85
C SER A 612 2.52 -73.86 4.53
N CYS A 613 3.73 -73.37 4.81
CA CYS A 613 4.11 -71.98 4.58
C CYS A 613 4.36 -71.68 3.10
N PRO A 614 3.99 -70.49 2.60
CA PRO A 614 4.30 -70.08 1.24
C PRO A 614 5.81 -69.83 1.06
N ALA A 615 6.24 -69.66 -0.19
CA ALA A 615 7.65 -69.45 -0.54
C ALA A 615 8.23 -68.10 -0.07
N TYR A 616 7.40 -67.20 0.45
CA TYR A 616 7.79 -65.91 1.01
C TYR A 616 7.66 -65.91 2.54
N PRO A 617 8.44 -65.10 3.27
CA PRO A 617 8.31 -64.94 4.72
C PRO A 617 6.90 -64.53 5.14
N VAL A 618 6.38 -65.16 6.20
CA VAL A 618 5.07 -64.83 6.77
C VAL A 618 5.15 -64.76 8.29
N GLU A 619 4.62 -63.66 8.83
CA GLU A 619 4.53 -63.38 10.25
C GLU A 619 3.08 -63.38 10.72
N TYR A 620 2.87 -63.83 11.95
CA TYR A 620 1.57 -63.86 12.60
C TYR A 620 1.64 -63.14 13.94
N GLU A 621 0.66 -62.29 14.19
CA GLU A 621 0.35 -61.72 15.50
C GLU A 621 -1.05 -62.21 15.92
N VAL A 622 -1.06 -63.25 16.77
CA VAL A 622 -2.28 -63.95 17.19
C VAL A 622 -2.60 -63.65 18.64
N THR A 623 -3.72 -62.97 18.88
CA THR A 623 -4.31 -62.81 20.20
C THR A 623 -5.06 -64.10 20.54
N VAL A 624 -4.64 -64.79 21.59
CA VAL A 624 -5.29 -66.02 22.05
C VAL A 624 -6.18 -65.72 23.23
N ARG A 625 -7.43 -66.17 23.15
CA ARG A 625 -8.47 -66.10 24.16
C ARG A 625 -8.92 -67.51 24.50
N VAL A 626 -9.17 -67.80 25.77
CA VAL A 626 -9.76 -69.07 26.22
C VAL A 626 -11.02 -68.73 26.97
N ASN A 627 -12.18 -69.22 26.48
CA ASN A 627 -13.51 -68.89 27.01
C ASN A 627 -13.67 -67.38 27.30
N SER A 628 -13.38 -66.57 26.28
CA SER A 628 -13.46 -65.09 26.30
C SER A 628 -12.37 -64.35 27.09
N SER A 629 -11.52 -65.04 27.85
CA SER A 629 -10.40 -64.41 28.59
C SER A 629 -9.13 -64.37 27.75
N ILE A 630 -8.50 -63.20 27.61
CA ILE A 630 -7.22 -63.07 26.88
C ILE A 630 -6.11 -63.74 27.69
N ILE A 631 -5.40 -64.68 27.08
CA ILE A 631 -4.24 -65.33 27.70
C ILE A 631 -2.91 -64.72 27.27
N GLY A 632 -2.88 -64.03 26.12
CA GLY A 632 -1.71 -63.33 25.60
C GLY A 632 -1.75 -63.12 24.07
N VAL A 633 -0.71 -62.47 23.55
CA VAL A 633 -0.47 -62.28 22.11
C VAL A 633 0.78 -63.05 21.72
N SER A 634 0.67 -63.92 20.71
CA SER A 634 1.78 -64.69 20.15
C SER A 634 2.26 -64.06 18.85
N LYS A 635 3.54 -63.68 18.79
CA LYS A 635 4.21 -63.22 17.56
C LYS A 635 5.15 -64.30 17.04
N PHE A 636 4.93 -64.79 15.83
CA PHE A 636 5.70 -65.91 15.30
C PHE A 636 5.77 -65.95 13.78
N GLN A 637 6.86 -66.54 13.28
CA GLN A 637 7.03 -66.85 11.86
C GLN A 637 6.25 -68.11 11.50
N CYS A 638 5.76 -68.18 10.27
CA CYS A 638 5.10 -69.37 9.76
C CYS A 638 5.93 -70.64 9.99
N GLY A 639 5.27 -71.73 10.41
CA GLY A 639 5.92 -73.01 10.72
C GLY A 639 6.53 -73.08 12.13
N SER A 640 6.62 -71.96 12.85
CA SER A 640 6.99 -71.95 14.27
C SER A 640 5.83 -72.44 15.16
N LYS A 641 6.15 -72.93 16.36
CA LYS A 641 5.19 -73.43 17.36
C LYS A 641 5.36 -72.73 18.71
N PRO A 642 5.17 -71.40 18.81
CA PRO A 642 5.22 -70.68 20.08
C PRO A 642 4.17 -71.21 21.08
N GLN A 643 4.52 -71.16 22.36
CA GLN A 643 3.64 -71.53 23.46
C GLN A 643 3.41 -70.33 24.38
N LEU A 644 2.14 -70.07 24.68
CA LEU A 644 1.69 -69.15 25.73
C LEU A 644 1.26 -69.96 26.95
N SER A 645 1.57 -69.48 28.15
CA SER A 645 1.17 -70.11 29.41
C SER A 645 0.61 -69.07 30.35
N THR A 646 -0.55 -69.35 30.97
CA THR A 646 -1.14 -68.51 32.01
C THR A 646 -2.01 -69.35 32.93
N ASP A 647 -2.34 -68.81 34.10
CA ASP A 647 -3.30 -69.42 35.01
C ASP A 647 -4.65 -68.72 34.88
N LEU A 648 -5.72 -69.49 34.63
CA LEU A 648 -7.08 -68.98 34.48
C LEU A 648 -7.99 -69.52 35.57
N ASN A 649 -8.86 -68.66 36.09
CA ASN A 649 -9.87 -69.01 37.08
C ASN A 649 -11.23 -69.26 36.40
N PHE A 650 -11.85 -70.39 36.71
CA PHE A 650 -13.12 -70.82 36.14
C PHE A 650 -14.13 -71.12 37.24
N THR A 651 -15.40 -70.77 37.02
CA THR A 651 -16.49 -71.11 37.95
C THR A 651 -17.11 -72.46 37.56
N LEU A 652 -17.34 -73.34 38.53
CA LEU A 652 -17.87 -74.70 38.33
C LEU A 652 -19.39 -74.73 38.53
N ASN A 653 -20.13 -75.11 37.49
CA ASN A 653 -21.61 -75.10 37.49
C ASN A 653 -22.27 -76.49 37.57
N GLN A 654 -21.58 -77.51 38.14
CA GLN A 654 -22.03 -78.91 38.38
C GLN A 654 -21.45 -80.02 37.47
N LEU A 655 -20.54 -79.71 36.54
CA LEU A 655 -19.88 -80.73 35.71
C LEU A 655 -18.56 -81.19 36.33
N ASN A 656 -18.27 -82.49 36.25
CA ASN A 656 -16.96 -83.08 36.58
C ASN A 656 -15.86 -82.71 35.57
N ASP A 657 -16.21 -82.01 34.48
CA ASP A 657 -15.30 -81.62 33.41
C ASP A 657 -15.56 -80.15 33.00
N ILE A 658 -14.50 -79.38 32.72
CA ILE A 658 -14.59 -78.07 32.06
C ILE A 658 -14.04 -78.20 30.64
N ILE A 659 -14.78 -77.66 29.66
CA ILE A 659 -14.29 -77.52 28.28
C ILE A 659 -13.73 -76.12 28.11
N LEU A 660 -12.45 -76.04 27.74
CA LEU A 660 -11.77 -74.80 27.41
C LEU A 660 -11.71 -74.68 25.89
N ILE A 661 -12.15 -73.56 25.33
CA ILE A 661 -12.22 -73.32 23.88
C ILE A 661 -11.34 -72.11 23.53
N ALA A 662 -10.36 -72.30 22.64
CA ALA A 662 -9.53 -71.20 22.15
C ALA A 662 -10.24 -70.38 21.07
N ASN A 663 -10.19 -69.05 21.16
CA ASN A 663 -10.72 -68.08 20.19
C ASN A 663 -12.16 -68.40 19.71
N GLY A 664 -12.97 -69.04 20.55
CA GLY A 664 -14.34 -69.44 20.22
C GLY A 664 -14.48 -70.57 19.20
N ASN A 665 -13.39 -71.24 18.79
CA ASN A 665 -13.41 -72.34 17.84
C ASN A 665 -13.48 -73.70 18.58
N PRO A 666 -14.60 -74.46 18.52
CA PRO A 666 -14.77 -75.71 19.25
C PRO A 666 -13.75 -76.80 18.91
N SER A 667 -13.14 -76.74 17.71
CA SER A 667 -12.08 -77.67 17.30
C SER A 667 -10.72 -77.39 17.98
N TRP A 668 -10.58 -76.24 18.64
CA TRP A 668 -9.42 -75.84 19.44
C TRP A 668 -9.75 -75.94 20.93
N SER A 669 -10.37 -77.07 21.32
CA SER A 669 -10.80 -77.29 22.69
C SER A 669 -9.98 -78.35 23.41
N THR A 670 -9.92 -78.22 24.74
CA THR A 670 -9.35 -79.24 25.63
C THR A 670 -10.27 -79.43 26.82
N ARG A 671 -10.26 -80.64 27.39
CA ARG A 671 -11.09 -81.00 28.53
C ARG A 671 -10.23 -81.09 29.78
N VAL A 672 -10.63 -80.37 30.82
CA VAL A 672 -10.03 -80.46 32.14
C VAL A 672 -10.97 -81.25 33.03
N ALA A 673 -10.56 -82.47 33.39
CA ALA A 673 -11.28 -83.27 34.37
C ALA A 673 -11.03 -82.70 35.78
N VAL A 674 -12.11 -82.47 36.52
CA VAL A 674 -12.11 -81.88 37.85
C VAL A 674 -12.84 -82.82 38.79
N LYS A 675 -12.16 -83.25 39.86
CA LYS A 675 -12.79 -83.98 40.96
C LYS A 675 -12.90 -83.05 42.16
N PRO A 676 -14.07 -82.47 42.44
CA PRO A 676 -14.23 -81.56 43.58
C PRO A 676 -13.88 -82.29 44.88
N PRO A 677 -13.16 -81.66 45.82
CA PRO A 677 -12.92 -82.25 47.14
C PRO A 677 -14.26 -82.48 47.84
N ARG A 678 -14.53 -83.73 48.25
CA ARG A 678 -15.70 -84.06 49.07
C ARG A 678 -15.45 -83.62 50.51
N ILE A 679 -16.20 -82.63 50.98
CA ILE A 679 -16.22 -82.26 52.39
C ILE A 679 -16.99 -83.37 53.13
N ALA A 680 -16.27 -84.27 53.80
CA ALA A 680 -16.86 -85.17 54.77
C ALA A 680 -17.08 -84.39 56.07
N TRP A 681 -18.33 -84.02 56.35
CA TRP A 681 -18.70 -83.47 57.65
C TRP A 681 -18.54 -84.57 58.72
N ARG A 682 -17.47 -84.53 59.51
CA ARG A 682 -17.44 -85.21 60.82
C ARG A 682 -18.05 -84.26 61.84
N ILE A 683 -19.27 -84.57 62.26
CA ILE A 683 -19.87 -83.99 63.47
C ILE A 683 -19.10 -84.60 64.66
N LEU A 684 -18.33 -83.78 65.38
CA LEU A 684 -17.79 -84.10 66.70
C LEU A 684 -18.79 -83.57 67.74
N PHE A 685 -19.39 -84.46 68.53
CA PHE A 685 -20.06 -84.10 69.76
C PHE A 685 -19.01 -84.02 70.89
N LEU A 686 -18.55 -82.79 71.16
CA LEU A 686 -18.44 -82.13 72.48
C LEU A 686 -17.71 -80.79 72.30
#